data_AF-A0A5J5KVA7-F1
#
_entry.id   AF-A0A5J5KVA7-F1
#
_cell.length_a   1.000
_cell.length_b   1.000
_cell.length_c   1.000
_cell.angle_alpha   90.00
_cell.angle_beta   90.00
_cell.angle_gamma   90.00
#
_symmetry.space_group_name_H-M   'P 1'
#
loop_
_entity.id
_entity.type
_entity.pdbx_description
1 polymer ?
#
loop_
_entity_poly.entity_id
_entity_poly.type
_entity_poly.pdbx_seq_one_letter_code
_entity_poly.pdbx_strand_id
1 'polypeptide(L)'
;MEALLRQWLPSRRWFPFDAAQGEPQLGVVARIPVIRHGDDETGSFVYLVRATIGDRTELVQIPLRFAREASPQDIGTVQGGAGARLHIREAVDDVEFLEVVLNLMEGRRKVRAEDAELTGGSNSALIATTSVRTEDQVQVISGEQSNTSVIVRPVEPGEDAVILKFFRVISPGSNPDVEVGRALTDLGCSVVPRTWGWADLSWVDHTGDGGSEAGTAGAAQTGQIVVVTELIDGASDAWATAVEAAAQNRDFSVEARELGRATARMHRDLESAFGSRTMDAQQRGQLLQGITKRIAWAGEALAPRMDEHATALEGVVEDLERVGDLPAVQRIHGDYHLGQVLRGADGAYRILDFEGEPLRPIRERVLPDLALRDVVGMLRSLDYAAAFGHRSSGADTTEWGETAAAAFLEGWTSVSRVAVDRQDPAFRALWLDKALYEVVYETRNRPDWVDVPRQAVDRALAPAAGEPSMSDVTQQEIDVESDVAVEPKTPTFLPWAQGSSEDPAGEPEETGSEYPVSYTTSEDVLAAVAEGRYYDPHQVLGAHPIGDGTIVIRTLRRFAKEVSVVLADGSTRRLSHEWGGIFSGRIPADGDGVPDYRLRVSWGGQDPVDLDDSYRYAPTLGELDLHLIGEGRHETLWNVLGSHVHSWPSAMGEIHGTSFAVWAPNAQAVRVIGDFNGWDGTEHTMRSLGGSGVWEVFIPGVGVGTTYKYRLLGKDGQWRDKADPMARWTEEPPRTGSRVWDGDYEFTDDTWMDRRTQTDPHNSPMSVYEMHIASWRQGLSYRDLATELVEYVQAHGFTHVEFMPVAEHPFGGSWGYQVTGYYAPSSRFGDPDDFKYLVNALHEAGIGVLVDWVPGHFPKDDWALAKFDGAPLYEHPDPRRGEHKDWGTLIFDYGRSEVRNFLVANALYWLEEFHIDGLRVDAVASMLYLDYSREDGEWEPNQFGGRENLEAISFLQEANATAYRRNPGIVMIAEESTAFPGVTQPTENNGLGFGIKWNMGWMHDSLEYVAEDPMYRHYHHGKMTFSLVYAYSENFILPISHDEVVYGKGSLLRKMPGDRWKQLAGVRAYLAYMWAHPGKQLLFMGQEFAQESEWNNERSLDWWLADTEPHHGVQELVARINEVYKETPALWAQDNTPDGFNWLDANDAGRNTFSFVRWDREGNPLVCLVNFAGNPHYDYRLALPFAGEWEEVLNSDEEQYGGSGVGNGGTITAVDKPHYAQPAHAIVTVPPLAALWLRPVQS
;
A
#
# COMPACT_ATOMS: atom_id res chain seq x y z
N MET A 1 20.91 16.72 -16.62
CA MET A 1 21.48 15.42 -16.22
C MET A 1 21.20 15.13 -14.76
N GLU A 2 21.71 15.93 -13.82
CA GLU A 2 21.44 15.69 -12.38
C GLU A 2 19.95 15.63 -12.04
N ALA A 3 19.13 16.54 -12.57
CA ALA A 3 17.68 16.48 -12.39
C ALA A 3 17.04 15.18 -12.90
N LEU A 4 17.49 14.68 -14.06
CA LEU A 4 17.04 13.41 -14.62
C LEU A 4 17.41 12.24 -13.69
N LEU A 5 18.64 12.24 -13.19
CA LEU A 5 19.13 11.20 -12.29
C LEU A 5 18.46 11.26 -10.91
N ARG A 6 18.15 12.46 -10.39
CA ARG A 6 17.39 12.64 -9.13
C ARG A 6 16.01 12.01 -9.21
N GLN A 7 15.37 12.08 -10.37
CA GLN A 7 14.07 11.45 -10.60
C GLN A 7 14.18 9.94 -10.84
N TRP A 8 15.17 9.50 -11.63
CA TRP A 8 15.27 8.12 -12.08
C TRP A 8 15.90 7.16 -11.06
N LEU A 9 16.90 7.61 -10.29
CA LEU A 9 17.65 6.76 -9.35
C LEU A 9 16.80 6.21 -8.19
N PRO A 10 15.93 7.00 -7.52
CA PRO A 10 15.09 6.48 -6.44
C PRO A 10 14.11 5.37 -6.90
N SER A 11 13.80 5.30 -8.19
CA SER A 11 12.93 4.26 -8.75
C SER A 11 13.67 2.94 -9.01
N ARG A 12 15.00 2.86 -8.76
CA ARG A 12 15.81 1.67 -9.05
C ARG A 12 16.04 0.88 -7.76
N ARG A 13 15.71 -0.41 -7.78
CA ARG A 13 15.90 -1.32 -6.64
C ARG A 13 17.34 -1.37 -6.13
N TRP A 14 18.32 -1.24 -7.01
CA TRP A 14 19.75 -1.25 -6.68
C TRP A 14 20.28 0.08 -6.10
N PHE A 15 19.45 1.13 -6.04
CA PHE A 15 19.87 2.41 -5.49
C PHE A 15 19.94 2.34 -3.95
N PRO A 16 21.03 2.77 -3.30
CA PRO A 16 21.30 2.44 -1.90
C PRO A 16 20.49 3.24 -0.86
N PHE A 17 19.63 4.14 -1.31
CA PHE A 17 18.79 5.00 -0.48
C PHE A 17 17.31 4.75 -0.74
N ASP A 18 16.54 4.72 0.34
CA ASP A 18 15.08 4.57 0.30
C ASP A 18 14.40 5.93 0.21
N ALA A 19 13.26 6.02 -0.50
CA ALA A 19 12.43 7.21 -0.59
C ALA A 19 12.00 7.73 0.80
N ALA A 20 11.84 6.85 1.79
CA ALA A 20 11.52 7.22 3.17
C ALA A 20 12.65 7.99 3.89
N GLN A 21 13.89 7.94 3.39
CA GLN A 21 15.05 8.61 3.99
C GLN A 21 15.21 10.07 3.52
N GLY A 22 14.45 10.50 2.51
CA GLY A 22 14.48 11.85 1.93
C GLY A 22 15.07 11.91 0.52
N GLU A 23 15.13 13.11 -0.08
CA GLU A 23 15.66 13.28 -1.43
C GLU A 23 17.21 13.30 -1.44
N PRO A 24 17.88 12.46 -2.24
CA PRO A 24 19.34 12.40 -2.28
C PRO A 24 19.96 13.62 -2.97
N GLN A 25 21.00 14.17 -2.36
CA GLN A 25 21.88 15.14 -3.03
C GLN A 25 22.81 14.40 -3.98
N LEU A 26 22.72 14.70 -5.28
CA LEU A 26 23.55 14.09 -6.32
C LEU A 26 24.69 15.03 -6.75
N GLY A 27 25.88 14.48 -6.94
CA GLY A 27 27.03 15.16 -7.55
C GLY A 27 27.80 14.23 -8.48
N VAL A 28 28.05 14.66 -9.72
CA VAL A 28 28.84 13.86 -10.69
C VAL A 28 30.32 13.93 -10.35
N VAL A 29 30.94 12.79 -10.05
CA VAL A 29 32.37 12.65 -9.75
C VAL A 29 33.20 12.47 -11.02
N ALA A 30 32.73 11.63 -11.94
CA ALA A 30 33.41 11.42 -13.22
C ALA A 30 32.42 11.04 -14.32
N ARG A 31 32.78 11.42 -15.55
CA ARG A 31 32.09 11.00 -16.78
C ARG A 31 33.10 10.33 -17.71
N ILE A 32 32.97 9.03 -17.89
CA ILE A 32 33.96 8.21 -18.60
C ILE A 32 33.44 7.85 -19.99
N PRO A 33 34.07 8.31 -21.08
CA PRO A 33 33.58 8.09 -22.44
C PRO A 33 34.00 6.72 -22.97
N VAL A 34 33.17 5.69 -22.77
CA VAL A 34 33.44 4.32 -23.22
C VAL A 34 33.40 4.24 -24.74
N ILE A 35 32.38 4.86 -25.35
CA ILE A 35 32.20 5.00 -26.81
C ILE A 35 31.93 6.46 -27.12
N ARG A 36 32.58 6.98 -28.17
CA ARG A 36 32.29 8.30 -28.73
C ARG A 36 31.90 8.16 -30.19
N HIS A 37 30.74 8.68 -30.54
CA HIS A 37 30.33 8.88 -31.93
C HIS A 37 30.71 10.32 -32.32
N GLY A 38 30.93 10.59 -33.61
CA GLY A 38 31.79 11.68 -34.14
C GLY A 38 31.51 13.14 -33.75
N ASP A 39 30.57 13.42 -32.84
CA ASP A 39 30.22 14.74 -32.31
C ASP A 39 30.57 14.95 -30.81
N ASP A 40 31.30 14.01 -30.17
CA ASP A 40 31.70 14.02 -28.74
C ASP A 40 30.52 14.04 -27.72
N GLU A 41 29.28 14.17 -28.19
CA GLU A 41 28.05 14.26 -27.41
C GLU A 41 27.24 12.96 -27.45
N THR A 42 27.28 12.25 -28.57
CA THR A 42 26.67 10.94 -28.73
C THR A 42 27.68 9.82 -28.45
N GLY A 43 27.20 8.75 -27.84
CA GLY A 43 28.03 7.61 -27.45
C GLY A 43 27.55 6.95 -26.16
N SER A 44 28.40 6.14 -25.54
CA SER A 44 28.12 5.46 -24.27
C SER A 44 29.13 5.92 -23.23
N PHE A 45 28.63 6.30 -22.06
CA PHE A 45 29.41 6.90 -20.98
C PHE A 45 29.10 6.19 -19.66
N VAL A 46 30.12 5.96 -18.85
CA VAL A 46 29.94 5.54 -17.47
C VAL A 46 30.01 6.78 -16.58
N TYR A 47 28.91 7.07 -15.89
CA TYR A 47 28.83 8.15 -14.91
C TYR A 47 29.11 7.59 -13.51
N LEU A 48 29.99 8.27 -12.78
CA LEU A 48 30.15 8.07 -11.34
C LEU A 48 29.44 9.22 -10.64
N VAL A 49 28.44 8.90 -9.82
CA VAL A 49 27.57 9.86 -9.15
C VAL A 49 27.62 9.61 -7.66
N ARG A 50 28.01 10.63 -6.90
CA ARG A 50 27.86 10.64 -5.45
C ARG A 50 26.40 10.91 -5.12
N ALA A 51 25.82 10.09 -4.24
CA ALA A 51 24.51 10.31 -3.66
C ALA A 51 24.63 10.42 -2.14
N THR A 52 24.01 11.45 -1.55
CA THR A 52 24.10 11.75 -0.11
C THR A 52 22.72 12.03 0.49
N ILE A 53 22.39 11.38 1.61
CA ILE A 53 21.23 11.67 2.47
C ILE A 53 21.72 11.69 3.91
N GLY A 54 21.48 12.79 4.63
CA GLY A 54 21.94 12.96 6.01
C GLY A 54 23.48 12.87 6.10
N ASP A 55 23.98 11.93 6.89
CA ASP A 55 25.41 11.63 7.06
C ASP A 55 25.91 10.47 6.18
N ARG A 56 25.02 9.76 5.47
CA ARG A 56 25.38 8.63 4.61
C ARG A 56 25.63 9.09 3.17
N THR A 57 26.76 8.67 2.62
CA THR A 57 27.20 8.99 1.25
C THR A 57 27.66 7.73 0.53
N GLU A 58 27.14 7.52 -0.69
CA GLU A 58 27.45 6.36 -1.53
C GLU A 58 27.88 6.81 -2.92
N LEU A 59 28.80 6.07 -3.56
CA LEU A 59 29.23 6.34 -4.94
C LEU A 59 28.58 5.33 -5.88
N VAL A 60 27.84 5.81 -6.87
CA VAL A 60 27.01 4.99 -7.76
C VAL A 60 27.54 5.06 -9.20
N GLN A 61 27.63 3.91 -9.85
CA GLN A 61 27.95 3.78 -11.27
C GLN A 61 26.67 3.69 -12.13
N ILE A 62 26.63 4.50 -13.20
CA ILE A 62 25.51 4.53 -14.14
C ILE A 62 26.03 4.53 -15.60
N PRO A 63 26.00 3.37 -16.29
CA PRO A 63 26.27 3.31 -17.73
C PRO A 63 25.11 3.89 -18.53
N LEU A 64 25.34 4.97 -19.29
CA LEU A 64 24.33 5.70 -20.04
C LEU A 64 24.70 5.81 -21.53
N ARG A 65 23.72 5.56 -22.40
CA ARG A 65 23.80 5.74 -23.84
C ARG A 65 23.11 7.05 -24.24
N PHE A 66 23.78 7.86 -25.06
CA PHE A 66 23.28 9.13 -25.58
C PHE A 66 23.08 9.03 -27.09
N ALA A 67 21.83 8.99 -27.53
CA ALA A 67 21.45 8.89 -28.92
C ALA A 67 20.66 10.13 -29.37
N ARG A 68 20.60 10.36 -30.69
CA ARG A 68 19.73 11.38 -31.29
C ARG A 68 18.33 10.83 -31.60
N GLU A 69 18.23 9.52 -31.72
CA GLU A 69 17.00 8.80 -31.98
C GLU A 69 16.38 8.36 -30.66
N ALA A 70 15.05 8.44 -30.58
CA ALA A 70 14.31 8.00 -29.41
C ALA A 70 14.24 6.47 -29.36
N SER A 71 14.29 5.92 -28.16
CA SER A 71 14.08 4.50 -27.88
C SER A 71 12.97 4.32 -26.85
N PRO A 72 12.15 3.26 -26.93
CA PRO A 72 11.19 2.91 -25.88
C PRO A 72 11.84 2.71 -24.50
N GLN A 73 13.16 2.46 -24.45
CA GLN A 73 13.94 2.26 -23.22
C GLN A 73 14.56 3.57 -22.68
N ASP A 74 14.25 4.71 -23.29
CA ASP A 74 14.78 6.00 -22.85
C ASP A 74 14.31 6.32 -21.43
N ILE A 75 15.26 6.70 -20.57
CA ILE A 75 15.00 7.18 -19.22
C ILE A 75 14.67 8.68 -19.20
N GLY A 76 15.03 9.41 -20.28
CA GLY A 76 14.69 10.82 -20.46
C GLY A 76 15.55 11.50 -21.52
N THR A 77 15.49 12.83 -21.57
CA THR A 77 16.23 13.62 -22.56
C THR A 77 17.02 14.77 -21.93
N VAL A 78 18.14 15.14 -22.56
CA VAL A 78 18.92 16.34 -22.21
C VAL A 78 19.20 17.18 -23.45
N GLN A 79 19.47 18.48 -23.24
CA GLN A 79 19.97 19.34 -24.30
C GLN A 79 21.49 19.13 -24.45
N GLY A 80 21.89 18.68 -25.64
CA GLY A 80 23.26 18.71 -26.12
C GLY A 80 23.65 20.07 -26.67
N GLY A 81 24.87 20.19 -27.17
CA GLY A 81 25.39 21.38 -27.82
C GLY A 81 24.59 21.75 -29.07
N ALA A 82 24.64 23.04 -29.41
CA ALA A 82 23.83 23.64 -30.48
C ALA A 82 22.30 23.43 -30.36
N GLY A 83 21.80 23.05 -29.18
CA GLY A 83 20.37 22.85 -28.91
C GLY A 83 19.81 21.50 -29.39
N ALA A 84 20.67 20.55 -29.72
CA ALA A 84 20.23 19.20 -30.07
C ALA A 84 19.62 18.48 -28.86
N ARG A 85 18.48 17.81 -29.05
CA ARG A 85 17.91 16.92 -28.03
C ARG A 85 18.63 15.57 -28.09
N LEU A 86 19.15 15.12 -26.96
CA LEU A 86 19.78 13.81 -26.80
C LEU A 86 18.89 12.94 -25.91
N HIS A 87 18.59 11.76 -26.42
CA HIS A 87 17.87 10.69 -25.75
C HIS A 87 18.85 9.87 -24.92
N ILE A 88 18.50 9.63 -23.67
CA ILE A 88 19.32 8.90 -22.72
C ILE A 88 18.61 7.62 -22.35
N ARG A 89 19.31 6.49 -22.48
CA ARG A 89 18.92 5.21 -21.90
C ARG A 89 20.07 4.60 -21.13
N GLU A 90 19.80 3.54 -20.37
CA GLU A 90 20.86 2.75 -19.77
C GLU A 90 21.64 2.00 -20.86
N ALA A 91 22.97 1.86 -20.70
CA ALA A 91 23.83 1.28 -21.74
C ALA A 91 24.07 -0.24 -21.58
N VAL A 92 23.55 -0.87 -20.53
CA VAL A 92 23.89 -2.27 -20.18
C VAL A 92 23.30 -3.30 -21.15
N ASP A 93 22.34 -2.92 -21.98
CA ASP A 93 21.78 -3.75 -23.06
C ASP A 93 22.34 -3.39 -24.46
N ASP A 94 23.20 -2.38 -24.55
CA ASP A 94 23.75 -1.89 -25.82
C ASP A 94 24.91 -2.79 -26.29
N VAL A 95 24.74 -3.38 -27.48
CA VAL A 95 25.70 -4.32 -28.09
C VAL A 95 27.10 -3.72 -28.18
N GLU A 96 27.20 -2.48 -28.67
CA GLU A 96 28.50 -1.81 -28.86
C GLU A 96 29.16 -1.57 -27.50
N PHE A 97 28.40 -1.13 -26.49
CA PHE A 97 28.89 -0.93 -25.13
C PHE A 97 29.44 -2.23 -24.52
N LEU A 98 28.68 -3.32 -24.58
CA LEU A 98 29.09 -4.61 -24.03
C LEU A 98 30.32 -5.18 -24.75
N GLU A 99 30.39 -5.03 -26.08
CA GLU A 99 31.56 -5.43 -26.85
C GLU A 99 32.81 -4.64 -26.42
N VAL A 100 32.69 -3.33 -26.16
CA VAL A 100 33.81 -2.53 -25.65
C VAL A 100 34.20 -2.95 -24.23
N VAL A 101 33.24 -3.26 -23.36
CA VAL A 101 33.49 -3.74 -22.00
C VAL A 101 34.28 -5.06 -22.02
N LEU A 102 33.91 -6.02 -22.87
CA LEU A 102 34.66 -7.26 -23.02
C LEU A 102 36.07 -7.03 -23.58
N ASN A 103 36.23 -6.14 -24.57
CA ASN A 103 37.53 -5.79 -25.15
C ASN A 103 38.47 -5.09 -24.14
N LEU A 104 37.95 -4.41 -23.11
CA LEU A 104 38.78 -3.88 -22.02
C LEU A 104 39.51 -5.02 -21.29
N MET A 105 38.79 -6.11 -20.99
CA MET A 105 39.27 -7.24 -20.20
C MET A 105 40.36 -8.04 -20.91
N GLU A 106 40.32 -8.10 -22.24
CA GLU A 106 41.37 -8.70 -23.06
C GLU A 106 42.66 -7.85 -23.16
N GLY A 107 42.70 -6.69 -22.49
CA GLY A 107 43.83 -5.76 -22.53
C GLY A 107 44.00 -5.05 -23.87
N ARG A 108 42.99 -5.13 -24.76
CA ARG A 108 43.02 -4.54 -26.11
C ARG A 108 42.69 -3.04 -26.10
N ARG A 109 42.12 -2.52 -25.00
CA ARG A 109 41.68 -1.12 -24.87
C ARG A 109 41.88 -0.57 -23.46
N LYS A 110 42.12 0.74 -23.36
CA LYS A 110 42.09 1.52 -22.12
C LYS A 110 41.28 2.78 -22.38
N VAL A 111 40.47 3.21 -21.42
CA VAL A 111 39.62 4.41 -21.56
C VAL A 111 40.02 5.41 -20.48
N ARG A 112 40.40 6.62 -20.90
CA ARG A 112 40.81 7.71 -20.01
C ARG A 112 39.82 8.88 -20.06
N ALA A 113 39.48 9.39 -18.90
CA ALA A 113 38.78 10.64 -18.66
C ALA A 113 39.67 11.58 -17.83
N GLU A 114 39.20 12.80 -17.55
CA GLU A 114 39.95 13.81 -16.80
C GLU A 114 40.28 13.34 -15.37
N ASP A 115 39.30 12.78 -14.67
CA ASP A 115 39.42 12.34 -13.27
C ASP A 115 39.19 10.84 -13.07
N ALA A 116 39.20 10.04 -14.14
CA ALA A 116 39.04 8.59 -14.05
C ALA A 116 39.69 7.83 -15.22
N GLU A 117 40.14 6.59 -14.97
CA GLU A 117 40.66 5.66 -15.98
C GLU A 117 40.07 4.27 -15.78
N LEU A 118 39.58 3.66 -16.88
CA LEU A 118 39.15 2.27 -16.95
C LEU A 118 40.20 1.40 -17.65
N THR A 119 40.53 0.29 -17.00
CA THR A 119 41.40 -0.78 -17.54
C THR A 119 40.75 -2.14 -17.30
N GLY A 120 41.07 -3.14 -18.10
CA GLY A 120 40.58 -4.50 -17.85
C GLY A 120 41.68 -5.45 -17.37
N GLY A 121 41.23 -6.47 -16.63
CA GLY A 121 42.01 -7.64 -16.27
C GLY A 121 41.28 -8.92 -16.69
N SER A 122 42.05 -9.99 -16.90
CA SER A 122 41.52 -11.31 -17.23
C SER A 122 42.32 -12.41 -16.52
N ASN A 123 41.69 -13.58 -16.40
CA ASN A 123 42.37 -14.76 -15.91
C ASN A 123 43.18 -15.43 -17.04
N SER A 124 44.43 -15.77 -16.76
CA SER A 124 45.35 -16.42 -17.71
C SER A 124 44.90 -17.81 -18.20
N ALA A 125 43.98 -18.46 -17.48
CA ALA A 125 43.47 -19.79 -17.80
C ALA A 125 42.36 -19.81 -18.86
N LEU A 126 41.93 -18.65 -19.40
CA LEU A 126 40.72 -18.55 -20.23
C LEU A 126 40.96 -17.85 -21.57
N ILE A 127 40.55 -18.53 -22.64
CA ILE A 127 40.42 -17.98 -23.99
C ILE A 127 38.93 -17.62 -24.14
N ALA A 128 38.52 -16.43 -23.71
CA ALA A 128 37.17 -15.95 -23.99
C ALA A 128 37.10 -15.58 -25.48
N THR A 129 36.51 -16.45 -26.30
CA THR A 129 36.19 -16.19 -27.71
C THR A 129 34.90 -15.38 -27.89
N THR A 130 34.20 -15.10 -26.80
CA THR A 130 32.87 -14.49 -26.79
C THR A 130 32.92 -13.04 -27.26
N SER A 131 32.12 -12.73 -28.28
CA SER A 131 31.90 -11.36 -28.75
C SER A 131 30.40 -11.07 -28.83
N VAL A 132 30.05 -9.80 -28.61
CA VAL A 132 28.67 -9.32 -28.72
C VAL A 132 28.50 -8.72 -30.11
N ARG A 133 27.63 -9.31 -30.91
CA ARG A 133 27.42 -8.97 -32.32
C ARG A 133 25.99 -8.55 -32.61
N THR A 134 25.01 -9.12 -31.90
CA THR A 134 23.58 -8.86 -32.10
C THR A 134 22.86 -8.68 -30.77
N GLU A 135 21.74 -7.94 -30.81
CA GLU A 135 20.89 -7.72 -29.63
C GLU A 135 20.30 -9.04 -29.09
N ASP A 136 19.98 -10.00 -29.96
CA ASP A 136 19.45 -11.33 -29.57
C ASP A 136 20.39 -12.13 -28.65
N GLN A 137 21.69 -11.79 -28.60
CA GLN A 137 22.63 -12.42 -27.67
C GLN A 137 22.47 -11.92 -26.24
N VAL A 138 21.94 -10.71 -26.07
CA VAL A 138 21.98 -9.94 -24.84
C VAL A 138 20.66 -10.09 -24.10
N GLN A 139 20.74 -10.54 -22.86
CA GLN A 139 19.61 -10.57 -21.96
C GLN A 139 19.98 -9.93 -20.62
N VAL A 140 19.40 -8.78 -20.33
CA VAL A 140 19.46 -8.19 -18.99
C VAL A 140 18.57 -9.01 -18.06
N ILE A 141 19.11 -9.47 -16.93
CA ILE A 141 18.35 -10.24 -15.94
C ILE A 141 17.46 -9.28 -15.15
N SER A 142 16.14 -9.48 -15.23
CA SER A 142 15.15 -8.74 -14.45
C SER A 142 15.01 -9.33 -13.04
N GLY A 143 14.95 -8.49 -12.01
CA GLY A 143 14.64 -8.91 -10.63
C GLY A 143 15.80 -8.85 -9.63
N GLU A 144 16.99 -8.42 -10.03
CA GLU A 144 18.13 -8.27 -9.11
C GLU A 144 17.96 -7.10 -8.13
N GLN A 145 18.44 -7.29 -6.90
CA GLN A 145 18.24 -6.34 -5.80
C GLN A 145 19.36 -5.30 -5.67
N SER A 146 20.62 -5.62 -6.02
CA SER A 146 21.77 -4.75 -5.69
C SER A 146 22.67 -4.37 -6.88
N ASN A 147 22.65 -5.18 -7.95
CA ASN A 147 23.50 -5.01 -9.13
C ASN A 147 22.68 -5.22 -10.41
N THR A 148 23.34 -5.17 -11.57
CA THR A 148 22.69 -5.52 -12.84
C THR A 148 23.52 -6.53 -13.60
N SER A 149 22.96 -7.70 -13.81
CA SER A 149 23.58 -8.76 -14.60
C SER A 149 23.02 -8.86 -16.01
N VAL A 150 23.91 -9.17 -16.94
CA VAL A 150 23.63 -9.28 -18.36
C VAL A 150 24.19 -10.61 -18.86
N ILE A 151 23.33 -11.46 -19.39
CA ILE A 151 23.72 -12.70 -20.05
C ILE A 151 24.07 -12.36 -21.50
N VAL A 152 25.22 -12.86 -21.97
CA VAL A 152 25.59 -12.86 -23.38
C VAL A 152 25.73 -14.30 -23.84
N ARG A 153 24.87 -14.70 -24.78
CA ARG A 153 24.85 -16.04 -25.37
C ARG A 153 25.76 -16.12 -26.60
N PRO A 154 26.39 -17.28 -26.84
CA PRO A 154 27.24 -17.49 -28.02
C PRO A 154 26.40 -17.54 -29.31
N VAL A 155 26.98 -17.07 -30.42
CA VAL A 155 26.36 -17.18 -31.75
C VAL A 155 27.05 -18.25 -32.60
N GLU A 156 28.34 -18.49 -32.36
CA GLU A 156 29.11 -19.49 -33.10
C GLU A 156 29.45 -20.72 -32.23
N PRO A 157 29.46 -21.93 -32.80
CA PRO A 157 29.92 -23.12 -32.10
C PRO A 157 31.37 -22.97 -31.60
N GLY A 158 31.59 -23.10 -30.29
CA GLY A 158 32.90 -22.95 -29.65
C GLY A 158 33.12 -21.62 -28.92
N GLU A 159 32.11 -20.75 -28.88
CA GLU A 159 32.03 -19.64 -27.93
C GLU A 159 31.30 -20.10 -26.65
N ASP A 160 31.78 -19.65 -25.50
CA ASP A 160 31.16 -19.92 -24.21
C ASP A 160 30.16 -18.79 -23.87
N ALA A 161 29.04 -19.14 -23.22
CA ALA A 161 28.08 -18.16 -22.69
C ALA A 161 28.62 -17.49 -21.42
N VAL A 162 28.38 -16.18 -21.28
CA VAL A 162 28.82 -15.40 -20.10
C VAL A 162 27.68 -14.70 -19.41
N ILE A 163 27.93 -14.38 -18.15
CA ILE A 163 27.18 -13.40 -17.39
C ILE A 163 28.12 -12.26 -16.96
N LEU A 164 27.73 -11.02 -17.26
CA LEU A 164 28.42 -9.81 -16.84
C LEU A 164 27.64 -9.19 -15.68
N LYS A 165 28.25 -9.01 -14.52
CA LYS A 165 27.63 -8.38 -13.35
C LYS A 165 28.20 -6.98 -13.18
N PHE A 166 27.39 -5.94 -13.45
CA PHE A 166 27.75 -4.54 -13.26
C PHE A 166 27.55 -4.12 -11.82
N PHE A 167 28.63 -3.70 -11.16
CA PHE A 167 28.58 -3.21 -9.79
C PHE A 167 27.98 -1.80 -9.77
N ARG A 168 26.87 -1.63 -9.05
CA ARG A 168 26.12 -0.36 -9.02
C ARG A 168 26.64 0.59 -7.96
N VAL A 169 26.96 0.09 -6.77
CA VAL A 169 27.62 0.86 -5.72
C VAL A 169 29.12 0.56 -5.76
N ILE A 170 29.93 1.60 -5.93
CA ILE A 170 31.38 1.51 -6.06
C ILE A 170 32.03 1.88 -4.74
N SER A 171 32.95 1.03 -4.26
CA SER A 171 33.78 1.30 -3.09
C SER A 171 35.26 1.22 -3.46
N PRO A 172 36.14 1.97 -2.76
CA PRO A 172 37.58 1.77 -2.88
C PRO A 172 38.01 0.37 -2.43
N GLY A 173 38.90 -0.25 -3.19
CA GLY A 173 39.44 -1.59 -2.94
C GLY A 173 38.93 -2.65 -3.91
N SER A 174 39.39 -3.88 -3.74
CA SER A 174 38.94 -5.02 -4.55
C SER A 174 37.54 -5.46 -4.14
N ASN A 175 36.64 -5.59 -5.10
CA ASN A 175 35.34 -6.22 -4.93
C ASN A 175 35.55 -7.74 -4.66
N PRO A 176 34.89 -8.30 -3.62
CA PRO A 176 34.97 -9.72 -3.28
C PRO A 176 34.67 -10.68 -4.43
N ASP A 177 33.69 -10.38 -5.29
CA ASP A 177 33.34 -11.24 -6.43
C ASP A 177 34.50 -11.40 -7.41
N VAL A 178 35.27 -10.33 -7.61
CA VAL A 178 36.45 -10.35 -8.48
C VAL A 178 37.61 -11.04 -7.78
N GLU A 179 37.90 -10.65 -6.53
CA GLU A 179 39.05 -11.19 -5.76
C GLU A 179 38.94 -12.70 -5.55
N VAL A 180 37.79 -13.15 -5.04
CA VAL A 180 37.52 -14.55 -4.72
C VAL A 180 37.35 -15.36 -6.00
N GLY A 181 36.53 -14.88 -6.93
CA GLY A 181 36.29 -15.56 -8.20
C GLY A 181 37.58 -15.79 -8.99
N ARG A 182 38.46 -14.78 -9.06
CA ARG A 182 39.79 -14.90 -9.67
C ARG A 182 40.63 -15.97 -8.98
N ALA A 183 40.80 -15.87 -7.66
CA ALA A 183 41.69 -16.76 -6.92
C ALA A 183 41.23 -18.22 -6.98
N LEU A 184 39.91 -18.46 -6.88
CA LEU A 184 39.35 -19.81 -7.01
C LEU A 184 39.44 -20.35 -8.44
N THR A 185 39.31 -19.50 -9.46
CA THR A 185 39.52 -19.89 -10.86
C THR A 185 40.99 -20.28 -11.09
N ASP A 186 41.95 -19.49 -10.59
CA ASP A 186 43.40 -19.80 -10.67
C ASP A 186 43.75 -21.14 -9.99
N LEU A 187 43.04 -21.49 -8.92
CA LEU A 187 43.21 -22.74 -8.20
C LEU A 187 42.55 -23.94 -8.92
N GLY A 188 41.70 -23.71 -9.92
CA GLY A 188 40.91 -24.74 -10.60
C GLY A 188 39.73 -25.25 -9.77
N CYS A 189 39.13 -24.39 -8.95
CA CYS A 189 37.93 -24.71 -8.19
C CYS A 189 36.78 -25.13 -9.14
N SER A 190 36.12 -26.25 -8.84
CA SER A 190 35.05 -26.81 -9.68
C SER A 190 33.64 -26.49 -9.20
N VAL A 191 33.51 -25.90 -8.01
CA VAL A 191 32.21 -25.61 -7.36
C VAL A 191 31.83 -24.14 -7.45
N VAL A 192 32.63 -23.30 -8.12
CA VAL A 192 32.37 -21.88 -8.37
C VAL A 192 32.53 -21.64 -9.87
N PRO A 193 31.63 -20.88 -10.54
CA PRO A 193 31.81 -20.55 -11.95
C PRO A 193 33.13 -19.83 -12.21
N ARG A 194 33.76 -20.12 -13.34
CA ARG A 194 35.04 -19.50 -13.67
C ARG A 194 34.86 -18.00 -13.88
N THR A 195 35.76 -17.22 -13.30
CA THR A 195 35.86 -15.76 -13.52
C THR A 195 36.80 -15.48 -14.69
N TRP A 196 36.26 -14.88 -15.75
CA TRP A 196 36.97 -14.70 -17.02
C TRP A 196 37.70 -13.36 -17.08
N GLY A 197 37.05 -12.30 -16.60
CA GLY A 197 37.62 -10.96 -16.59
C GLY A 197 36.83 -9.97 -15.77
N TRP A 198 37.40 -8.78 -15.61
CA TRP A 198 36.83 -7.66 -14.86
C TRP A 198 37.36 -6.34 -15.40
N ALA A 199 36.65 -5.24 -15.11
CA ALA A 199 37.15 -3.90 -15.38
C ALA A 199 37.47 -3.16 -14.09
N ASP A 200 38.72 -2.73 -13.97
CA ASP A 200 39.24 -1.87 -12.93
C ASP A 200 38.98 -0.40 -13.29
N LEU A 201 38.60 0.37 -12.28
CA LEU A 201 38.36 1.80 -12.32
C LEU A 201 39.34 2.46 -11.36
N SER A 202 40.03 3.50 -11.82
CA SER A 202 40.69 4.47 -10.95
C SER A 202 40.00 5.82 -11.09
N TRP A 203 39.80 6.53 -9.97
CA TRP A 203 39.18 7.86 -9.97
C TRP A 203 39.78 8.77 -8.91
N VAL A 204 39.65 10.08 -9.09
CA VAL A 204 40.04 11.09 -8.10
C VAL A 204 38.78 11.81 -7.63
N ASP A 205 38.59 11.87 -6.32
CA ASP A 205 37.49 12.60 -5.70
C ASP A 205 37.98 13.98 -5.22
N HIS A 206 37.50 15.05 -5.88
CA HIS A 206 37.86 16.44 -5.57
C HIS A 206 36.87 17.14 -4.62
N THR A 207 35.71 16.52 -4.35
CA THR A 207 34.65 17.07 -3.51
C THR A 207 34.79 16.54 -2.10
N GLY A 208 35.61 17.22 -1.28
CA GLY A 208 35.85 16.83 0.11
C GLY A 208 34.68 17.15 1.03
N ASP A 209 33.68 16.26 1.11
CA ASP A 209 32.73 16.20 2.22
C ASP A 209 32.66 14.78 2.81
N GLY A 210 33.40 14.60 3.91
CA GLY A 210 32.96 13.87 5.11
C GLY A 210 32.93 12.34 5.17
N GLY A 211 32.85 11.60 4.07
CA GLY A 211 32.53 10.15 4.14
C GLY A 211 33.72 9.18 4.27
N SER A 212 34.90 9.53 3.77
CA SER A 212 36.11 8.71 3.89
C SER A 212 37.05 9.32 4.93
N GLU A 213 37.58 8.49 5.84
CA GLU A 213 38.54 8.85 6.90
C GLU A 213 39.33 10.13 6.60
N ALA A 214 39.21 11.12 7.50
CA ALA A 214 39.83 12.44 7.36
C ALA A 214 41.32 12.34 6.94
N GLY A 215 41.60 12.51 5.65
CA GLY A 215 42.97 12.46 5.14
C GLY A 215 43.22 12.27 3.63
N THR A 216 42.22 11.93 2.79
CA THR A 216 42.47 11.48 1.40
C THR A 216 41.85 12.35 0.28
N ALA A 217 41.44 13.59 0.57
CA ALA A 217 40.97 14.50 -0.48
C ALA A 217 42.06 14.71 -1.56
N GLY A 218 41.76 14.33 -2.81
CA GLY A 218 42.68 14.40 -3.95
C GLY A 218 43.60 13.19 -4.18
N ALA A 219 43.45 12.08 -3.42
CA ALA A 219 44.18 10.83 -3.71
C ALA A 219 43.41 9.96 -4.71
N ALA A 220 44.12 9.35 -5.67
CA ALA A 220 43.53 8.40 -6.61
C ALA A 220 43.07 7.13 -5.89
N GLN A 221 41.79 6.80 -6.02
CA GLN A 221 41.15 5.60 -5.51
C GLN A 221 41.01 4.56 -6.64
N THR A 222 40.92 3.28 -6.29
CA THR A 222 40.75 2.19 -7.26
C THR A 222 39.66 1.23 -6.80
N GLY A 223 38.92 0.64 -7.75
CA GLY A 223 37.87 -0.35 -7.51
C GLY A 223 37.50 -1.08 -8.80
N GLN A 224 36.51 -1.98 -8.75
CA GLN A 224 35.99 -2.64 -9.96
C GLN A 224 34.56 -2.21 -10.25
N ILE A 225 34.21 -2.23 -11.54
CA ILE A 225 32.90 -1.78 -12.03
C ILE A 225 32.06 -2.87 -12.70
N VAL A 226 32.69 -3.96 -13.15
CA VAL A 226 32.02 -5.12 -13.75
C VAL A 226 32.93 -6.34 -13.64
N VAL A 227 32.33 -7.50 -13.42
CA VAL A 227 32.97 -8.82 -13.49
C VAL A 227 32.26 -9.69 -14.52
N VAL A 228 33.00 -10.58 -15.18
CA VAL A 228 32.47 -11.54 -16.16
C VAL A 228 32.80 -12.93 -15.70
N THR A 229 31.75 -13.74 -15.57
CA THR A 229 31.87 -15.14 -15.16
C THR A 229 31.19 -16.06 -16.18
N GLU A 230 31.54 -17.34 -16.08
CA GLU A 230 30.91 -18.41 -16.83
C GLU A 230 29.41 -18.49 -16.55
N LEU A 231 28.60 -18.54 -17.59
CA LEU A 231 27.18 -18.90 -17.45
C LEU A 231 27.05 -20.43 -17.37
N ILE A 232 26.39 -20.93 -16.33
CA ILE A 232 26.11 -22.37 -16.20
C ILE A 232 24.85 -22.71 -16.98
N ASP A 233 25.01 -23.07 -18.25
CA ASP A 233 23.89 -23.36 -19.15
C ASP A 233 23.08 -24.61 -18.70
N GLY A 234 21.76 -24.53 -18.82
CA GLY A 234 20.83 -25.59 -18.40
C GLY A 234 20.83 -25.91 -16.90
N ALA A 235 21.35 -25.02 -16.05
CA ALA A 235 21.33 -25.21 -14.60
C ALA A 235 19.93 -24.99 -14.00
N SER A 236 19.61 -25.73 -12.95
CA SER A 236 18.42 -25.52 -12.13
C SER A 236 18.77 -24.72 -10.87
N ASP A 237 17.85 -23.86 -10.45
CA ASP A 237 17.96 -23.10 -9.21
C ASP A 237 17.80 -24.03 -7.98
N ALA A 238 18.76 -24.01 -7.07
CA ALA A 238 18.77 -24.93 -5.92
C ALA A 238 17.68 -24.59 -4.90
N TRP A 239 17.30 -23.32 -4.78
CA TRP A 239 16.19 -22.88 -3.93
C TRP A 239 14.86 -23.44 -4.44
N ALA A 240 14.52 -23.22 -5.70
CA ALA A 240 13.31 -23.75 -6.33
C ALA A 240 13.24 -25.27 -6.23
N THR A 241 14.38 -25.95 -6.47
CA THR A 241 14.45 -27.43 -6.36
C THR A 241 14.18 -27.91 -4.93
N ALA A 242 14.69 -27.21 -3.92
CA ALA A 242 14.50 -27.56 -2.51
C ALA A 242 13.06 -27.28 -2.05
N VAL A 243 12.49 -26.14 -2.43
CA VAL A 243 11.08 -25.79 -2.13
C VAL A 243 10.12 -26.79 -2.77
N GLU A 244 10.34 -27.15 -4.03
CA GLU A 244 9.54 -28.16 -4.72
C GLU A 244 9.63 -29.52 -4.00
N ALA A 245 10.84 -29.93 -3.61
CA ALA A 245 11.04 -31.17 -2.88
C ALA A 245 10.32 -31.16 -1.52
N ALA A 246 10.39 -30.05 -0.78
CA ALA A 246 9.69 -29.89 0.49
C ALA A 246 8.17 -29.93 0.30
N ALA A 247 7.63 -29.19 -0.68
CA ALA A 247 6.20 -29.16 -0.99
C ALA A 247 5.65 -30.54 -1.36
N GLN A 248 6.42 -31.35 -2.08
CA GLN A 248 6.07 -32.72 -2.49
C GLN A 248 6.41 -33.78 -1.41
N ASN A 249 7.00 -33.37 -0.27
CA ASN A 249 7.61 -34.25 0.73
C ASN A 249 8.55 -35.31 0.11
N ARG A 250 9.27 -34.93 -0.95
CA ARG A 250 10.25 -35.76 -1.65
C ARG A 250 11.57 -35.75 -0.88
N ASP A 251 12.16 -36.93 -0.70
CA ASP A 251 13.49 -37.05 -0.10
C ASP A 251 14.51 -36.19 -0.87
N PHE A 252 15.15 -35.28 -0.14
CA PHE A 252 16.17 -34.34 -0.63
C PHE A 252 17.55 -34.61 0.01
N SER A 253 17.69 -35.72 0.75
CA SER A 253 18.90 -36.03 1.51
C SER A 253 20.13 -36.22 0.62
N VAL A 254 19.97 -36.74 -0.59
CA VAL A 254 21.09 -36.95 -1.53
C VAL A 254 21.61 -35.60 -2.03
N GLU A 255 20.69 -34.74 -2.47
CA GLU A 255 20.96 -33.39 -2.93
C GLU A 255 21.56 -32.51 -1.84
N ALA A 256 21.01 -32.55 -0.62
CA ALA A 256 21.54 -31.82 0.53
C ALA A 256 22.94 -32.29 0.92
N ARG A 257 23.20 -33.61 0.89
CA ARG A 257 24.54 -34.16 1.17
C ARG A 257 25.57 -33.72 0.14
N GLU A 258 25.23 -33.72 -1.15
CA GLU A 258 26.14 -33.20 -2.18
C GLU A 258 26.35 -31.68 -2.06
N LEU A 259 25.35 -30.93 -1.62
CA LEU A 259 25.47 -29.51 -1.33
C LEU A 259 26.44 -29.26 -0.16
N GLY A 260 26.35 -30.07 0.90
CA GLY A 260 27.31 -30.05 2.02
C GLY A 260 28.73 -30.34 1.58
N ARG A 261 28.91 -31.33 0.68
CA ARG A 261 30.22 -31.64 0.08
C ARG A 261 30.74 -30.49 -0.78
N ALA A 262 29.88 -29.84 -1.57
CA ALA A 262 30.26 -28.69 -2.39
C ALA A 262 30.70 -27.50 -1.54
N THR A 263 29.94 -27.20 -0.48
CA THR A 263 30.24 -26.13 0.49
C THR A 263 31.59 -26.39 1.17
N ALA A 264 31.86 -27.61 1.62
CA ALA A 264 33.15 -27.96 2.22
C ALA A 264 34.33 -27.89 1.22
N ARG A 265 34.11 -28.23 -0.05
CA ARG A 265 35.13 -28.06 -1.11
C ARG A 265 35.44 -26.58 -1.33
N MET A 266 34.42 -25.73 -1.43
CA MET A 266 34.59 -24.28 -1.56
C MET A 266 35.44 -23.73 -0.42
N HIS A 267 35.14 -24.08 0.84
CA HIS A 267 35.89 -23.58 1.99
C HIS A 267 37.34 -24.05 2.02
N ARG A 268 37.63 -25.29 1.63
CA ARG A 268 39.02 -25.77 1.52
C ARG A 268 39.78 -25.02 0.41
N ASP A 269 39.11 -24.72 -0.69
CA ASP A 269 39.69 -24.01 -1.81
C ASP A 269 39.91 -22.52 -1.45
N LEU A 270 39.00 -21.89 -0.69
CA LEU A 270 39.16 -20.57 -0.08
C LEU A 270 40.33 -20.55 0.92
N GLU A 271 40.46 -21.56 1.77
CA GLU A 271 41.60 -21.73 2.68
C GLU A 271 42.92 -21.81 1.91
N SER A 272 42.93 -22.57 0.82
CA SER A 272 44.13 -22.76 -0.01
C SER A 272 44.52 -21.48 -0.75
N ALA A 273 43.53 -20.69 -1.18
CA ALA A 273 43.74 -19.45 -1.92
C ALA A 273 44.16 -18.28 -1.01
N PHE A 274 43.55 -18.14 0.17
CA PHE A 274 43.70 -16.96 1.04
C PHE A 274 44.37 -17.26 2.38
N GLY A 275 44.56 -18.53 2.72
CA GLY A 275 45.06 -18.98 4.02
C GLY A 275 43.99 -18.98 5.10
N SER A 276 44.29 -19.69 6.19
CA SER A 276 43.60 -19.60 7.47
C SER A 276 44.55 -19.06 8.53
N ARG A 277 44.00 -18.44 9.58
CA ARG A 277 44.77 -17.93 10.72
C ARG A 277 44.16 -18.40 12.03
N THR A 278 45.01 -18.89 12.93
CA THR A 278 44.65 -19.01 14.34
C THR A 278 44.63 -17.62 14.95
N MET A 279 43.67 -17.36 15.83
CA MET A 279 43.49 -16.06 16.45
C MET A 279 44.28 -15.97 17.75
N ASP A 280 45.00 -14.88 17.96
CA ASP A 280 45.48 -14.53 19.31
C ASP A 280 44.31 -14.04 20.19
N ALA A 281 44.58 -13.83 21.49
CA ALA A 281 43.54 -13.41 22.43
C ALA A 281 42.86 -12.07 22.05
N GLN A 282 43.60 -11.16 21.41
CA GLN A 282 43.08 -9.87 20.99
C GLN A 282 42.18 -10.02 19.76
N GLN A 283 42.61 -10.79 18.77
CA GLN A 283 41.86 -11.10 17.55
C GLN A 283 40.59 -11.90 17.86
N ARG A 284 40.68 -12.87 18.79
CA ARG A 284 39.51 -13.59 19.31
C ARG A 284 38.52 -12.61 19.94
N GLY A 285 38.99 -11.72 20.81
CA GLY A 285 38.15 -10.69 21.43
C GLY A 285 37.46 -9.80 20.39
N GLN A 286 38.15 -9.43 19.31
CA GLN A 286 37.59 -8.63 18.22
C GLN A 286 36.50 -9.38 17.44
N LEU A 287 36.73 -10.67 17.13
CA LEU A 287 35.72 -11.50 16.44
C LEU A 287 34.45 -11.64 17.30
N LEU A 288 34.62 -11.99 18.57
CA LEU A 288 33.50 -12.17 19.49
C LEU A 288 32.72 -10.87 19.70
N GLN A 289 33.42 -9.76 19.94
CA GLN A 289 32.79 -8.45 20.02
C GLN A 289 32.07 -8.09 18.71
N GLY A 290 32.62 -8.49 17.56
CA GLY A 290 31.98 -8.34 16.26
C GLY A 290 30.67 -9.10 16.16
N ILE A 291 30.60 -10.34 16.63
CA ILE A 291 29.36 -11.15 16.67
C ILE A 291 28.36 -10.53 17.64
N THR A 292 28.79 -10.21 18.86
CA THR A 292 27.95 -9.59 19.90
C THR A 292 27.32 -8.27 19.43
N LYS A 293 28.11 -7.39 18.79
CA LYS A 293 27.60 -6.12 18.28
C LYS A 293 26.52 -6.30 17.22
N ARG A 294 26.60 -7.35 16.41
CA ARG A 294 25.59 -7.61 15.37
C ARG A 294 24.30 -8.15 15.93
N ILE A 295 24.40 -9.10 16.87
CA ILE A 295 23.25 -9.60 17.62
C ILE A 295 22.57 -8.44 18.36
N ALA A 296 23.35 -7.58 19.03
CA ALA A 296 22.84 -6.40 19.73
C ALA A 296 22.21 -5.37 18.78
N TRP A 297 22.86 -5.04 17.66
CA TRP A 297 22.33 -4.10 16.67
C TRP A 297 21.00 -4.59 16.07
N ALA A 298 20.93 -5.86 15.69
CA ALA A 298 19.70 -6.43 15.14
C ALA A 298 18.60 -6.54 16.21
N GLY A 299 18.96 -6.87 17.46
CA GLY A 299 18.05 -6.91 18.60
C GLY A 299 17.50 -5.52 18.97
N GLU A 300 18.34 -4.48 19.02
CA GLU A 300 17.94 -3.10 19.29
C GLU A 300 16.98 -2.56 18.22
N ALA A 301 17.25 -2.87 16.93
CA ALA A 301 16.35 -2.54 15.83
C ALA A 301 14.95 -3.19 15.97
N LEU A 302 14.82 -4.20 16.82
CA LEU A 302 13.60 -4.98 17.07
C LEU A 302 13.09 -4.85 18.52
N ALA A 303 13.69 -3.98 19.35
CA ALA A 303 13.46 -3.90 20.80
C ALA A 303 11.98 -3.88 21.22
N PRO A 304 11.05 -3.13 20.58
CA PRO A 304 9.63 -3.15 20.96
C PRO A 304 8.93 -4.52 20.78
N ARG A 305 9.54 -5.46 20.04
CA ARG A 305 8.97 -6.77 19.66
C ARG A 305 9.74 -7.96 20.27
N MET A 306 10.84 -7.72 21.00
CA MET A 306 11.74 -8.76 21.51
C MET A 306 12.05 -8.64 23.02
N ASP A 307 11.32 -7.80 23.76
CA ASP A 307 11.54 -7.55 25.19
C ASP A 307 11.54 -8.83 26.05
N GLU A 308 10.78 -9.86 25.65
CA GLU A 308 10.72 -11.16 26.36
C GLU A 308 12.00 -12.00 26.23
N HIS A 309 12.85 -11.72 25.25
CA HIS A 309 14.06 -12.47 24.93
C HIS A 309 15.36 -11.78 25.36
N ALA A 310 15.29 -10.55 25.89
CA ALA A 310 16.48 -9.74 26.23
C ALA A 310 17.48 -10.49 27.14
N THR A 311 16.99 -11.09 28.24
CA THR A 311 17.82 -11.87 29.17
C THR A 311 18.41 -13.14 28.52
N ALA A 312 17.67 -13.79 27.63
CA ALA A 312 18.12 -15.00 26.94
C ALA A 312 19.19 -14.70 25.88
N LEU A 313 19.05 -13.56 25.17
CA LEU A 313 20.04 -13.05 24.22
C LEU A 313 21.36 -12.71 24.92
N GLU A 314 21.29 -12.04 26.08
CA GLU A 314 22.48 -11.80 26.93
C GLU A 314 23.17 -13.10 27.33
N GLY A 315 22.40 -14.13 27.70
CA GLY A 315 22.93 -15.45 28.06
C GLY A 315 23.72 -16.13 26.93
N VAL A 316 23.25 -16.07 25.68
CA VAL A 316 23.99 -16.67 24.54
C VAL A 316 25.29 -15.91 24.24
N VAL A 317 25.29 -14.59 24.40
CA VAL A 317 26.51 -13.78 24.30
C VAL A 317 27.51 -14.16 25.38
N GLU A 318 27.08 -14.31 26.63
CA GLU A 318 27.95 -14.75 27.72
C GLU A 318 28.54 -16.16 27.48
N ASP A 319 27.72 -17.09 26.99
CA ASP A 319 28.16 -18.45 26.69
C ASP A 319 29.19 -18.47 25.55
N LEU A 320 29.00 -17.64 24.52
CA LEU A 320 29.98 -17.45 23.45
C LEU A 320 31.32 -16.92 23.99
N GLU A 321 31.29 -15.94 24.90
CA GLU A 321 32.51 -15.38 25.51
C GLU A 321 33.32 -16.43 26.29
N ARG A 322 32.64 -17.43 26.86
CA ARG A 322 33.23 -18.56 27.61
C ARG A 322 33.84 -19.65 26.71
N VAL A 323 33.61 -19.65 25.40
CA VAL A 323 34.16 -20.67 24.46
C VAL A 323 35.68 -20.57 24.37
N GLY A 324 36.41 -21.46 25.02
CA GLY A 324 37.88 -21.39 25.12
C GLY A 324 38.61 -21.51 23.77
N ASP A 325 38.19 -22.43 22.90
CA ASP A 325 38.85 -22.73 21.63
C ASP A 325 37.89 -22.50 20.46
N LEU A 326 38.16 -21.49 19.63
CA LEU A 326 37.47 -21.26 18.36
C LEU A 326 38.30 -21.79 17.19
N PRO A 327 37.67 -22.31 16.12
CA PRO A 327 38.37 -22.68 14.88
C PRO A 327 39.17 -21.52 14.27
N ALA A 328 40.15 -21.84 13.43
CA ALA A 328 40.85 -20.84 12.64
C ALA A 328 39.88 -20.08 11.73
N VAL A 329 40.09 -18.77 11.59
CA VAL A 329 39.29 -17.93 10.68
C VAL A 329 39.94 -17.92 9.29
N GLN A 330 39.10 -17.83 8.26
CA GLN A 330 39.51 -17.85 6.86
C GLN A 330 38.60 -16.95 6.03
N ARG A 331 38.89 -16.78 4.74
CA ARG A 331 37.93 -16.16 3.82
C ARG A 331 36.70 -17.06 3.70
N ILE A 332 35.52 -16.46 3.78
CA ILE A 332 34.22 -17.13 3.66
C ILE A 332 33.39 -16.43 2.57
N HIS A 333 32.24 -17.01 2.23
CA HIS A 333 31.26 -16.41 1.34
C HIS A 333 30.49 -15.28 2.03
N GLY A 334 30.12 -15.44 3.30
CA GLY A 334 29.65 -14.36 4.16
C GLY A 334 28.16 -14.00 4.05
N ASP A 335 27.42 -14.54 3.08
CA ASP A 335 25.95 -14.48 2.99
C ASP A 335 25.38 -15.70 2.25
N TYR A 336 25.88 -16.89 2.58
CA TYR A 336 25.62 -18.09 1.77
C TYR A 336 24.21 -18.68 1.99
N HIS A 337 23.41 -18.79 0.93
CA HIS A 337 22.07 -19.40 0.93
C HIS A 337 21.73 -20.10 -0.41
N LEU A 338 20.64 -20.88 -0.46
CA LEU A 338 20.27 -21.70 -1.65
C LEU A 338 20.06 -20.87 -2.92
N GLY A 339 19.57 -19.63 -2.79
CA GLY A 339 19.42 -18.68 -3.90
C GLY A 339 20.73 -18.28 -4.59
N GLN A 340 21.89 -18.59 -4.01
CA GLN A 340 23.21 -18.38 -4.61
C GLN A 340 23.82 -19.69 -5.12
N VAL A 341 23.00 -20.75 -5.26
CA VAL A 341 23.46 -22.06 -5.66
C VAL A 341 22.67 -22.51 -6.88
N LEU A 342 23.41 -22.83 -7.94
CA LEU A 342 22.88 -23.49 -9.13
C LEU A 342 23.30 -24.95 -9.15
N ARG A 343 22.46 -25.80 -9.74
CA ARG A 343 22.81 -27.19 -10.03
C ARG A 343 22.87 -27.39 -11.54
N GLY A 344 24.08 -27.63 -12.05
CA GLY A 344 24.31 -27.83 -13.48
C GLY A 344 23.64 -29.11 -14.00
N ALA A 345 23.50 -29.21 -15.33
CA ALA A 345 23.01 -30.42 -16.00
C ALA A 345 23.91 -31.66 -15.76
N ASP A 346 25.17 -31.45 -15.36
CA ASP A 346 26.09 -32.48 -14.89
C ASP A 346 25.76 -33.01 -13.47
N GLY A 347 24.75 -32.42 -12.82
CA GLY A 347 24.29 -32.74 -11.47
C GLY A 347 25.10 -32.08 -10.35
N ALA A 348 26.14 -31.31 -10.68
CA ALA A 348 27.04 -30.70 -9.72
C ALA A 348 26.62 -29.27 -9.35
N TYR A 349 26.86 -28.88 -8.10
CA TYR A 349 26.55 -27.54 -7.62
C TYR A 349 27.59 -26.50 -8.07
N ARG A 350 27.13 -25.27 -8.28
CA ARG A 350 27.91 -24.06 -8.56
C ARG A 350 27.45 -22.96 -7.62
N ILE A 351 28.37 -22.41 -6.85
CA ILE A 351 28.14 -21.39 -5.83
C ILE A 351 28.49 -20.02 -6.43
N LEU A 352 27.58 -19.08 -6.29
CA LEU A 352 27.60 -17.75 -6.90
C LEU A 352 27.75 -16.67 -5.83
N ASP A 353 28.00 -15.43 -6.25
CA ASP A 353 27.81 -14.20 -5.44
C ASP A 353 28.58 -14.13 -4.11
N PHE A 354 29.90 -13.96 -4.18
CA PHE A 354 30.80 -13.78 -3.05
C PHE A 354 30.83 -12.36 -2.49
N GLU A 355 29.91 -11.48 -2.88
CA GLU A 355 29.84 -10.11 -2.37
C GLU A 355 29.55 -10.04 -0.87
N GLY A 356 28.95 -11.07 -0.27
CA GLY A 356 28.56 -11.09 1.15
C GLY A 356 27.38 -10.17 1.47
N GLU A 357 27.03 -10.05 2.76
CA GLU A 357 25.78 -9.38 3.20
C GLU A 357 25.66 -7.94 2.67
N PRO A 358 24.62 -7.61 1.86
CA PRO A 358 24.48 -6.32 1.17
C PRO A 358 24.45 -5.10 2.10
N LEU A 359 23.98 -5.25 3.35
CA LEU A 359 23.90 -4.17 4.32
C LEU A 359 25.24 -3.76 4.93
N ARG A 360 26.35 -4.49 4.65
CA ARG A 360 27.68 -4.16 5.16
C ARG A 360 28.51 -3.36 4.15
N PRO A 361 29.42 -2.49 4.56
CA PRO A 361 30.41 -1.92 3.65
C PRO A 361 31.33 -3.00 3.07
N ILE A 362 31.68 -2.90 1.78
CA ILE A 362 32.51 -3.90 1.06
C ILE A 362 33.80 -4.26 1.84
N ARG A 363 34.46 -3.25 2.44
CA ARG A 363 35.68 -3.42 3.26
C ARG A 363 35.51 -4.34 4.48
N GLU A 364 34.30 -4.51 4.98
CA GLU A 364 33.98 -5.37 6.13
C GLU A 364 33.63 -6.78 5.67
N ARG A 365 33.15 -6.93 4.43
CA ARG A 365 32.78 -8.22 3.82
C ARG A 365 34.00 -9.08 3.45
N VAL A 366 35.18 -8.47 3.34
CA VAL A 366 36.45 -9.16 3.02
C VAL A 366 37.18 -9.76 4.23
N LEU A 367 36.71 -9.48 5.45
CA LEU A 367 37.39 -9.89 6.68
C LEU A 367 37.28 -11.41 6.91
N PRO A 368 38.37 -12.09 7.35
CA PRO A 368 38.30 -13.50 7.69
C PRO A 368 37.35 -13.77 8.85
N ASP A 369 36.55 -14.83 8.73
CA ASP A 369 35.55 -15.25 9.71
C ASP A 369 35.53 -16.79 9.83
N LEU A 370 34.68 -17.33 10.69
CA LEU A 370 34.50 -18.77 10.88
C LEU A 370 33.74 -19.36 9.70
N ALA A 371 34.27 -20.46 9.12
CA ALA A 371 33.58 -21.23 8.09
C ALA A 371 32.18 -21.71 8.53
N LEU A 372 32.01 -21.86 9.85
CA LEU A 372 30.75 -22.20 10.49
C LEU A 372 29.61 -21.24 10.15
N ARG A 373 29.92 -19.97 9.85
CA ARG A 373 28.93 -18.96 9.51
C ARG A 373 28.19 -19.26 8.20
N ASP A 374 28.91 -19.69 7.16
CA ASP A 374 28.28 -20.09 5.89
C ASP A 374 27.49 -21.40 6.05
N VAL A 375 27.97 -22.32 6.89
CA VAL A 375 27.23 -23.54 7.24
C VAL A 375 25.89 -23.19 7.90
N VAL A 376 25.91 -22.28 8.87
CA VAL A 376 24.68 -21.77 9.51
C VAL A 376 23.75 -21.11 8.48
N GLY A 377 24.28 -20.26 7.60
CA GLY A 377 23.49 -19.60 6.54
C GLY A 377 22.75 -20.60 5.65
N MET A 378 23.43 -21.66 5.20
CA MET A 378 22.79 -22.69 4.39
C MET A 378 21.74 -23.51 5.17
N LEU A 379 21.99 -23.80 6.45
CA LEU A 379 21.01 -24.46 7.32
C LEU A 379 19.77 -23.58 7.60
N ARG A 380 19.92 -22.25 7.65
CA ARG A 380 18.78 -21.32 7.64
C ARG A 380 18.04 -21.37 6.32
N SER A 381 18.76 -21.35 5.20
CA SER A 381 18.14 -21.43 3.88
C SER A 381 17.33 -22.71 3.66
N LEU A 382 17.75 -23.86 4.20
CA LEU A 382 17.00 -25.12 4.14
C LEU A 382 15.74 -25.09 5.02
N ASP A 383 15.80 -24.45 6.20
CA ASP A 383 14.64 -24.23 7.08
C ASP A 383 13.62 -23.30 6.41
N TYR A 384 14.09 -22.28 5.71
CA TYR A 384 13.27 -21.44 4.85
C TYR A 384 12.63 -22.23 3.70
N ALA A 385 13.38 -23.07 2.99
CA ALA A 385 12.83 -23.90 1.92
C ALA A 385 11.75 -24.86 2.43
N ALA A 386 11.93 -25.41 3.64
CA ALA A 386 10.91 -26.20 4.32
C ALA A 386 9.66 -25.34 4.59
N ALA A 387 9.81 -24.17 5.22
CA ALA A 387 8.69 -23.26 5.51
C ALA A 387 7.92 -22.83 4.24
N PHE A 388 8.63 -22.56 3.14
CA PHE A 388 8.01 -22.31 1.82
C PHE A 388 7.26 -23.54 1.29
N GLY A 389 7.85 -24.73 1.41
CA GLY A 389 7.19 -25.98 1.07
C GLY A 389 5.89 -26.20 1.86
N HIS A 390 5.93 -25.96 3.18
CA HIS A 390 4.76 -26.04 4.06
C HIS A 390 3.64 -25.10 3.61
N ARG A 391 3.95 -23.81 3.36
CA ARG A 391 2.94 -22.85 2.89
C ARG A 391 2.37 -23.21 1.52
N SER A 392 3.20 -23.79 0.64
CA SER A 392 2.79 -24.13 -0.73
C SER A 392 1.91 -25.39 -0.80
N SER A 393 2.11 -26.37 0.09
CA SER A 393 1.38 -27.66 0.05
C SER A 393 0.43 -27.90 1.22
N GLY A 394 0.53 -27.11 2.30
CA GLY A 394 -0.18 -27.32 3.56
C GLY A 394 0.34 -28.49 4.41
N ALA A 395 1.37 -29.23 3.95
CA ALA A 395 1.92 -30.37 4.67
C ALA A 395 2.96 -29.94 5.70
N ASP A 396 3.01 -30.56 6.88
CA ASP A 396 4.08 -30.32 7.85
C ASP A 396 5.43 -30.79 7.28
N THR A 397 6.32 -29.85 6.99
CA THR A 397 7.65 -30.09 6.42
C THR A 397 8.77 -30.02 7.47
N THR A 398 8.45 -29.99 8.76
CA THR A 398 9.45 -29.86 9.84
C THR A 398 10.45 -31.02 9.82
N GLU A 399 9.97 -32.25 9.67
CA GLU A 399 10.82 -33.45 9.56
C GLU A 399 11.69 -33.41 8.28
N TRP A 400 11.14 -32.88 7.18
CA TRP A 400 11.88 -32.72 5.93
C TRP A 400 13.06 -31.75 6.11
N GLY A 401 12.82 -30.60 6.75
CA GLY A 401 13.87 -29.59 7.02
C GLY A 401 14.99 -30.14 7.90
N GLU A 402 14.64 -30.85 8.97
CA GLU A 402 15.62 -31.49 9.87
C GLU A 402 16.42 -32.60 9.17
N THR A 403 15.77 -33.40 8.32
CA THR A 403 16.42 -34.45 7.53
C THR A 403 17.39 -33.85 6.50
N ALA A 404 16.98 -32.81 5.78
CA ALA A 404 17.84 -32.11 4.82
C ALA A 404 19.05 -31.45 5.51
N ALA A 405 18.84 -30.82 6.67
CA ALA A 405 19.89 -30.23 7.49
C ALA A 405 20.91 -31.29 7.96
N ALA A 406 20.45 -32.44 8.45
CA ALA A 406 21.32 -33.54 8.88
C ALA A 406 22.14 -34.10 7.71
N ALA A 407 21.53 -34.30 6.55
CA ALA A 407 22.21 -34.79 5.35
C ALA A 407 23.26 -33.80 4.82
N PHE A 408 22.96 -32.49 4.87
CA PHE A 408 23.92 -31.44 4.54
C PHE A 408 25.14 -31.48 5.46
N LEU A 409 24.94 -31.58 6.78
CA LEU A 409 26.04 -31.68 7.75
C LEU A 409 26.87 -32.96 7.59
N GLU A 410 26.25 -34.08 7.22
CA GLU A 410 26.96 -35.32 6.87
C GLU A 410 27.88 -35.09 5.65
N GLY A 411 27.34 -34.42 4.61
CA GLY A 411 28.07 -34.04 3.42
C GLY A 411 29.27 -33.15 3.72
N TRP A 412 29.05 -32.08 4.49
CA TRP A 412 30.09 -31.19 4.98
C TRP A 412 31.20 -31.96 5.69
N THR A 413 30.84 -32.74 6.71
CA THR A 413 31.78 -33.48 7.56
C THR A 413 32.59 -34.50 6.75
N SER A 414 31.99 -35.11 5.73
CA SER A 414 32.66 -36.09 4.88
C SER A 414 33.87 -35.52 4.12
N VAL A 415 33.87 -34.21 3.85
CA VAL A 415 34.94 -33.50 3.12
C VAL A 415 35.81 -32.66 4.06
N SER A 416 35.20 -31.86 4.94
CA SER A 416 35.92 -30.96 5.86
C SER A 416 36.62 -31.72 6.99
N ARG A 417 36.13 -32.92 7.33
CA ARG A 417 36.51 -33.70 8.53
C ARG A 417 36.22 -32.99 9.85
N VAL A 418 35.46 -31.89 9.83
CA VAL A 418 35.01 -31.14 10.99
C VAL A 418 33.53 -31.39 11.20
N ALA A 419 33.19 -32.06 12.30
CA ALA A 419 31.79 -32.22 12.72
C ALA A 419 31.26 -30.89 13.28
N VAL A 420 30.00 -30.59 13.00
CA VAL A 420 29.31 -29.40 13.50
C VAL A 420 28.32 -29.84 14.58
N ASP A 421 28.51 -29.34 15.79
CA ASP A 421 27.56 -29.49 16.88
C ASP A 421 26.62 -28.28 16.93
N ARG A 422 25.31 -28.51 16.74
CA ARG A 422 24.29 -27.45 16.76
C ARG A 422 24.05 -26.87 18.16
N GLN A 423 24.52 -27.56 19.20
CA GLN A 423 24.44 -27.09 20.60
C GLN A 423 25.68 -26.29 21.03
N ASP A 424 26.73 -26.25 20.21
CA ASP A 424 27.93 -25.45 20.49
C ASP A 424 27.58 -23.96 20.61
N PRO A 425 28.08 -23.23 21.62
CA PRO A 425 27.74 -21.82 21.79
C PRO A 425 28.12 -20.94 20.59
N ALA A 426 29.18 -21.27 19.85
CA ALA A 426 29.55 -20.55 18.63
C ALA A 426 28.55 -20.80 17.49
N PHE A 427 28.01 -22.01 17.38
CA PHE A 427 26.93 -22.30 16.43
C PHE A 427 25.67 -21.51 16.79
N ARG A 428 25.22 -21.58 18.05
CA ARG A 428 24.00 -20.90 18.52
C ARG A 428 24.08 -19.39 18.33
N ALA A 429 25.23 -18.78 18.63
CA ALA A 429 25.42 -17.36 18.43
C ALA A 429 25.39 -16.96 16.94
N LEU A 430 26.05 -17.71 16.06
CA LEU A 430 26.02 -17.44 14.61
C LEU A 430 24.62 -17.69 14.01
N TRP A 431 23.88 -18.66 14.55
CA TRP A 431 22.48 -18.90 14.19
C TRP A 431 21.59 -17.72 14.55
N LEU A 432 21.73 -17.18 15.77
CA LEU A 432 21.02 -15.98 16.20
C LEU A 432 21.42 -14.75 15.39
N ASP A 433 22.71 -14.57 15.11
CA ASP A 433 23.23 -13.49 14.24
C ASP A 433 22.51 -13.49 12.89
N LYS A 434 22.39 -14.66 12.24
CA LYS A 434 21.68 -14.79 10.96
C LYS A 434 20.16 -14.66 11.11
N ALA A 435 19.55 -15.30 12.10
CA ALA A 435 18.10 -15.27 12.28
C ALA A 435 17.57 -13.88 12.63
N LEU A 436 18.26 -13.13 13.50
CA LEU A 436 17.89 -11.74 13.82
C LEU A 436 18.09 -10.81 12.62
N TYR A 437 19.16 -11.00 11.84
CA TYR A 437 19.34 -10.30 10.58
C TYR A 437 18.17 -10.57 9.61
N GLU A 438 17.75 -11.83 9.49
CA GLU A 438 16.59 -12.22 8.68
C GLU A 438 15.30 -11.60 9.21
N VAL A 439 15.06 -11.52 10.53
CA VAL A 439 13.90 -10.80 11.08
C VAL A 439 13.89 -9.33 10.64
N VAL A 440 15.02 -8.63 10.74
CA VAL A 440 15.13 -7.23 10.27
C VAL A 440 14.89 -7.14 8.77
N TYR A 441 15.44 -8.07 7.99
CA TYR A 441 15.30 -8.10 6.55
C TYR A 441 13.86 -8.40 6.09
N GLU A 442 13.21 -9.42 6.65
CA GLU A 442 11.82 -9.78 6.32
C GLU A 442 10.85 -8.70 6.81
N THR A 443 11.07 -8.10 7.99
CA THR A 443 10.23 -6.99 8.47
C THR A 443 10.22 -5.81 7.48
N ARG A 444 11.32 -5.59 6.75
CA ARG A 444 11.44 -4.51 5.77
C ARG A 444 10.92 -4.89 4.38
N ASN A 445 11.04 -6.15 3.99
CA ASN A 445 10.81 -6.56 2.60
C ASN A 445 9.59 -7.48 2.41
N ARG A 446 9.26 -8.33 3.39
CA ARG A 446 8.15 -9.30 3.37
C ARG A 446 7.62 -9.53 4.80
N PRO A 447 6.85 -8.59 5.38
CA PRO A 447 6.41 -8.68 6.77
C PRO A 447 5.72 -10.01 7.13
N ASP A 448 4.95 -10.58 6.21
CA ASP A 448 4.24 -11.87 6.38
C ASP A 448 5.16 -13.11 6.49
N TRP A 449 6.47 -12.92 6.30
CA TRP A 449 7.50 -13.97 6.37
C TRP A 449 8.32 -13.92 7.65
N VAL A 450 8.09 -12.93 8.54
CA VAL A 450 8.86 -12.72 9.77
C VAL A 450 8.76 -13.91 10.74
N ASP A 451 7.69 -14.70 10.72
CA ASP A 451 7.53 -15.83 11.62
C ASP A 451 8.57 -16.94 11.44
N VAL A 452 9.06 -17.16 10.21
CA VAL A 452 10.07 -18.18 9.92
C VAL A 452 11.38 -17.90 10.67
N PRO A 453 12.00 -16.71 10.55
CA PRO A 453 13.19 -16.38 11.32
C PRO A 453 12.88 -16.11 12.80
N ARG A 454 11.66 -15.69 13.18
CA ARG A 454 11.25 -15.56 14.59
C ARG A 454 11.25 -16.91 15.32
N GLN A 455 10.61 -17.93 14.74
CA GLN A 455 10.62 -19.28 15.31
C GLN A 455 12.04 -19.87 15.40
N ALA A 456 12.93 -19.47 14.50
CA ALA A 456 14.34 -19.85 14.55
C ALA A 456 15.09 -19.21 15.74
N VAL A 457 14.75 -17.96 16.08
CA VAL A 457 15.25 -17.28 17.28
C VAL A 457 14.71 -17.98 18.53
N ASP A 458 13.41 -18.26 18.59
CA ASP A 458 12.77 -18.95 19.73
C ASP A 458 13.44 -20.31 20.00
N ARG A 459 13.65 -21.10 18.94
CA ARG A 459 14.34 -22.41 19.01
C ARG A 459 15.78 -22.29 19.51
N ALA A 460 16.50 -21.23 19.14
CA ALA A 460 17.89 -21.02 19.55
C ALA A 460 18.02 -20.52 21.00
N LEU A 461 16.99 -19.83 21.51
CA LEU A 461 16.92 -19.30 22.87
C LEU A 461 16.27 -20.26 23.88
N ALA A 462 15.60 -21.31 23.42
CA ALA A 462 15.02 -22.33 24.29
C ALA A 462 16.09 -22.97 25.22
N PRO A 463 15.77 -23.18 26.52
CA PRO A 463 16.71 -23.81 27.45
C PRO A 463 17.02 -25.25 27.00
N ALA A 464 18.30 -25.61 27.00
CA ALA A 464 18.75 -26.93 26.61
C ALA A 464 18.05 -28.01 27.45
N ALA A 465 17.38 -28.95 26.80
CA ALA A 465 16.71 -30.07 27.46
C ALA A 465 17.75 -30.97 28.13
N GLY A 466 18.09 -30.70 29.40
CA GLY A 466 19.08 -31.52 30.10
C GLY A 466 19.72 -30.97 31.37
N GLU A 467 19.05 -30.18 32.21
CA GLU A 467 19.42 -30.11 33.64
C GLU A 467 18.16 -30.10 34.51
N PRO A 468 17.99 -31.06 35.45
CA PRO A 468 16.86 -31.05 36.35
C PRO A 468 17.09 -29.99 37.43
N SER A 469 16.17 -29.02 37.52
CA SER A 469 16.06 -28.13 38.67
C SER A 469 15.92 -28.96 39.96
N MET A 470 16.84 -28.72 40.90
CA MET A 470 16.84 -29.30 42.24
C MET A 470 15.66 -28.77 43.08
N SER A 471 14.44 -29.27 42.86
CA SER A 471 13.35 -29.06 43.81
C SER A 471 12.39 -30.22 44.02
N ASP A 472 12.50 -31.34 43.29
CA ASP A 472 11.57 -32.47 43.46
C ASP A 472 12.25 -33.73 44.00
N VAL A 473 12.43 -33.79 45.32
CA VAL A 473 12.51 -35.06 46.09
C VAL A 473 11.79 -34.88 47.45
N THR A 474 10.52 -35.29 47.45
CA THR A 474 9.76 -35.99 48.50
C THR A 474 10.20 -35.93 49.97
N GLN A 475 9.27 -35.57 50.88
CA GLN A 475 8.77 -36.52 51.89
C GLN A 475 7.54 -36.01 52.70
N GLN A 476 6.41 -36.68 52.43
CA GLN A 476 5.44 -37.30 53.34
C GLN A 476 5.38 -36.93 54.84
N GLU A 477 4.11 -36.78 55.29
CA GLU A 477 3.49 -37.10 56.61
C GLU A 477 3.32 -35.98 57.69
N ILE A 478 2.08 -35.43 57.76
CA ILE A 478 1.04 -35.60 58.83
C ILE A 478 1.62 -35.71 60.27
N ASP A 479 1.35 -34.89 61.31
CA ASP A 479 0.10 -34.30 61.80
C ASP A 479 0.34 -33.33 63.01
N VAL A 480 -0.64 -32.44 63.27
CA VAL A 480 -1.11 -31.89 64.57
C VAL A 480 -0.48 -30.61 65.21
N GLU A 481 -1.34 -29.57 65.21
CA GLU A 481 -1.63 -28.50 66.19
C GLU A 481 -0.66 -27.34 66.51
N SER A 482 -1.15 -26.14 66.15
CA SER A 482 -1.54 -25.01 67.04
C SER A 482 -0.90 -23.64 66.73
N ASP A 483 -1.80 -22.73 66.34
CA ASP A 483 -1.94 -21.33 66.76
C ASP A 483 -0.89 -20.25 66.43
N VAL A 484 -1.36 -19.35 65.54
CA VAL A 484 -1.42 -17.87 65.67
C VAL A 484 -0.63 -17.03 64.63
N ALA A 485 -1.46 -16.36 63.81
CA ALA A 485 -1.41 -14.97 63.35
C ALA A 485 -0.85 -14.57 61.98
N VAL A 486 -1.84 -14.33 61.09
CA VAL A 486 -2.17 -13.09 60.35
C VAL A 486 -1.75 -12.96 58.89
N GLU A 487 -2.84 -12.83 58.12
CA GLU A 487 -3.12 -12.78 56.69
C GLU A 487 -2.48 -11.68 55.80
N PRO A 488 -2.48 -11.94 54.47
CA PRO A 488 -2.26 -10.98 53.38
C PRO A 488 -3.59 -10.46 52.78
N LYS A 489 -3.52 -9.46 51.91
CA LYS A 489 -4.65 -9.06 51.03
C LYS A 489 -4.23 -8.98 49.57
N THR A 490 -4.97 -9.72 48.74
CA THR A 490 -5.03 -9.66 47.28
C THR A 490 -6.35 -8.99 46.88
N PRO A 491 -6.43 -8.27 45.75
CA PRO A 491 -7.68 -7.66 45.29
C PRO A 491 -8.36 -8.49 44.17
N THR A 492 -9.70 -8.51 44.18
CA THR A 492 -10.49 -8.87 43.00
C THR A 492 -11.85 -8.13 42.98
N PHE A 493 -12.09 -7.58 41.80
CA PHE A 493 -13.23 -6.99 41.09
C PHE A 493 -14.73 -7.28 41.40
N LEU A 494 -15.53 -6.23 41.07
CA LEU A 494 -16.95 -6.12 40.61
C LEU A 494 -18.12 -6.26 41.61
N PRO A 495 -19.37 -5.82 41.30
CA PRO A 495 -19.89 -4.71 40.48
C PRO A 495 -21.01 -3.87 41.19
N TRP A 496 -21.55 -2.86 40.51
CA TRP A 496 -22.58 -1.92 40.95
C TRP A 496 -23.95 -2.28 40.34
N ALA A 497 -25.00 -2.30 41.17
CA ALA A 497 -26.40 -2.32 40.74
C ALA A 497 -27.26 -1.45 41.68
N GLN A 498 -27.99 -0.53 41.03
CA GLN A 498 -29.30 0.05 41.36
C GLN A 498 -29.59 0.52 42.80
N GLY A 499 -29.81 1.83 42.94
CA GLY A 499 -30.48 2.43 44.08
C GLY A 499 -31.53 3.45 43.62
N SER A 500 -32.80 3.05 43.69
CA SER A 500 -33.97 3.92 43.64
C SER A 500 -34.37 4.39 45.05
N SER A 501 -34.79 5.65 45.14
CA SER A 501 -35.80 6.23 46.05
C SER A 501 -35.67 6.04 47.57
N GLU A 502 -35.48 7.13 48.32
CA GLU A 502 -36.59 7.85 48.98
C GLU A 502 -36.05 9.06 49.78
N ASP A 503 -36.68 10.20 49.53
CA ASP A 503 -36.59 11.48 50.26
C ASP A 503 -37.09 11.36 51.71
N PRO A 504 -36.71 12.27 52.63
CA PRO A 504 -37.66 13.36 52.90
C PRO A 504 -37.04 14.73 53.23
N ALA A 505 -37.52 15.73 52.49
CA ALA A 505 -38.03 17.03 52.94
C ALA A 505 -37.45 17.70 54.21
N GLY A 506 -36.84 18.87 53.99
CA GLY A 506 -36.75 19.98 54.94
C GLY A 506 -36.48 21.28 54.20
N GLU A 507 -37.41 22.25 54.30
CA GLU A 507 -37.40 23.57 53.65
C GLU A 507 -36.13 24.40 53.96
N PRO A 508 -35.67 25.28 53.04
CA PRO A 508 -34.54 26.17 53.29
C PRO A 508 -34.99 27.46 53.99
N GLU A 509 -34.45 27.72 55.18
CA GLU A 509 -34.51 29.04 55.82
C GLU A 509 -33.60 30.04 55.09
N GLU A 510 -34.18 31.17 54.71
CA GLU A 510 -33.48 32.41 54.36
C GLU A 510 -32.55 32.83 55.51
N THR A 511 -31.24 32.86 55.25
CA THR A 511 -30.33 33.74 55.98
C THR A 511 -29.48 34.50 54.97
N GLY A 512 -29.75 35.81 54.90
CA GLY A 512 -28.94 36.74 54.13
C GLY A 512 -27.49 36.72 54.60
N SER A 513 -26.60 36.53 53.63
CA SER A 513 -25.21 36.91 53.72
C SER A 513 -24.88 37.65 52.43
N GLU A 514 -24.93 38.99 52.49
CA GLU A 514 -24.29 39.87 51.52
C GLU A 514 -22.80 39.50 51.45
N TYR A 515 -22.41 38.77 50.41
CA TYR A 515 -21.01 38.69 50.01
C TYR A 515 -20.75 39.78 48.96
N PRO A 516 -19.78 40.68 49.16
CA PRO A 516 -19.32 41.54 48.08
C PRO A 516 -18.68 40.65 47.01
N VAL A 517 -19.21 40.68 45.78
CA VAL A 517 -18.65 39.96 44.62
C VAL A 517 -17.26 40.53 44.33
N SER A 518 -16.23 39.78 44.68
CA SER A 518 -14.83 40.09 44.34
C SER A 518 -14.58 39.71 42.88
N TYR A 519 -14.39 40.70 42.00
CA TYR A 519 -14.03 40.54 40.58
C TYR A 519 -12.56 40.13 40.37
N THR A 520 -12.04 39.25 41.20
CA THR A 520 -10.65 38.79 41.12
C THR A 520 -10.64 37.39 40.54
N THR A 521 -10.45 37.29 39.22
CA THR A 521 -9.96 36.04 38.62
C THR A 521 -8.61 35.71 39.26
N SER A 522 -8.40 34.48 39.72
CA SER A 522 -7.14 34.12 40.35
C SER A 522 -5.98 34.25 39.36
N GLU A 523 -4.78 34.58 39.86
CA GLU A 523 -3.57 34.67 39.02
C GLU A 523 -3.31 33.35 38.28
N ASP A 524 -3.62 32.20 38.89
CA ASP A 524 -3.47 30.88 38.26
C ASP A 524 -4.38 30.71 37.04
N VAL A 525 -5.64 31.19 37.12
CA VAL A 525 -6.58 31.15 35.98
C VAL A 525 -6.15 32.14 34.90
N LEU A 526 -5.73 33.36 35.28
CA LEU A 526 -5.18 34.34 34.34
C LEU A 526 -3.93 33.81 33.63
N ALA A 527 -3.05 33.09 34.34
CA ALA A 527 -1.89 32.44 33.77
C ALA A 527 -2.30 31.33 32.80
N ALA A 528 -3.20 30.43 33.19
CA ALA A 528 -3.68 29.37 32.32
C ALA A 528 -4.34 29.90 31.03
N VAL A 529 -5.13 30.98 31.12
CA VAL A 529 -5.73 31.65 29.96
C VAL A 529 -4.65 32.31 29.10
N ALA A 530 -3.74 33.08 29.69
CA ALA A 530 -2.66 33.75 28.95
C ALA A 530 -1.72 32.76 28.25
N GLU A 531 -1.55 31.57 28.82
CA GLU A 531 -0.78 30.49 28.22
C GLU A 531 -1.57 29.68 27.20
N GLY A 532 -2.91 29.80 27.13
CA GLY A 532 -3.80 29.04 26.25
C GLY A 532 -4.06 27.60 26.71
N ARG A 533 -4.06 27.34 28.03
CA ARG A 533 -4.26 26.02 28.66
C ARG A 533 -5.58 25.92 29.43
N TYR A 534 -6.41 26.95 29.41
CA TYR A 534 -7.69 26.96 30.12
C TYR A 534 -8.81 26.42 29.22
N TYR A 535 -9.66 25.54 29.78
CA TYR A 535 -10.68 24.82 29.03
C TYR A 535 -11.86 25.68 28.57
N ASP A 536 -12.10 26.82 29.24
CA ASP A 536 -13.20 27.73 28.91
C ASP A 536 -12.73 29.20 28.95
N PRO A 537 -11.95 29.66 27.94
CA PRO A 537 -11.46 31.03 27.89
C PRO A 537 -12.59 32.08 27.85
N HIS A 538 -13.80 31.72 27.42
CA HIS A 538 -14.94 32.65 27.36
C HIS A 538 -15.47 33.05 28.75
N GLN A 539 -15.16 32.29 29.81
CA GLN A 539 -15.46 32.72 31.19
C GLN A 539 -14.58 33.87 31.69
N VAL A 540 -13.43 34.09 31.03
CA VAL A 540 -12.44 35.08 31.46
C VAL A 540 -12.30 36.21 30.45
N LEU A 541 -12.17 35.86 29.16
CA LEU A 541 -12.05 36.77 28.02
C LEU A 541 -13.43 37.15 27.48
N GLY A 542 -13.48 38.21 26.69
CA GLY A 542 -14.71 38.78 26.15
C GLY A 542 -15.36 39.79 27.11
N ALA A 543 -16.65 39.99 26.93
CA ALA A 543 -17.44 41.02 27.60
C ALA A 543 -18.35 40.42 28.68
N HIS A 544 -18.16 40.84 29.93
CA HIS A 544 -18.83 40.29 31.10
C HIS A 544 -19.60 41.37 31.86
N PRO A 545 -20.94 41.25 32.02
CA PRO A 545 -21.70 42.16 32.85
C PRO A 545 -21.38 41.95 34.33
N ILE A 546 -21.17 43.05 35.06
CA ILE A 546 -20.77 43.00 36.47
C ILE A 546 -21.80 43.63 37.42
N GLY A 547 -23.05 43.80 36.98
CA GLY A 547 -24.18 44.16 37.86
C GLY A 547 -24.20 45.59 38.41
N ASP A 548 -23.18 46.41 38.14
CA ASP A 548 -23.10 47.84 38.52
C ASP A 548 -23.44 48.80 37.37
N GLY A 549 -24.02 48.29 36.28
CA GLY A 549 -24.29 49.02 35.04
C GLY A 549 -23.07 49.15 34.12
N THR A 550 -21.98 48.45 34.40
CA THR A 550 -20.80 48.37 33.52
C THR A 550 -20.53 46.94 33.03
N ILE A 551 -19.82 46.87 31.91
CA ILE A 551 -19.30 45.64 31.31
C ILE A 551 -17.78 45.67 31.46
N VAL A 552 -17.20 44.57 31.94
CA VAL A 552 -15.75 44.35 31.92
C VAL A 552 -15.41 43.66 30.60
N ILE A 553 -14.53 44.27 29.82
CA ILE A 553 -13.93 43.61 28.65
C ILE A 553 -12.54 43.12 29.06
N ARG A 554 -12.26 41.84 28.80
CA ARG A 554 -10.93 41.25 28.86
C ARG A 554 -10.53 40.68 27.52
N THR A 555 -9.32 40.94 27.07
CA THR A 555 -8.80 40.38 25.81
C THR A 555 -7.34 39.99 25.95
N LEU A 556 -6.93 38.92 25.28
CA LEU A 556 -5.55 38.45 25.24
C LEU A 556 -4.88 38.96 23.96
N ARG A 557 -3.90 39.86 24.10
CA ARG A 557 -3.10 40.40 22.98
C ARG A 557 -1.63 40.39 23.36
N ARG A 558 -0.95 39.30 23.06
CA ARG A 558 0.47 39.10 23.39
C ARG A 558 1.31 40.13 22.64
N PHE A 559 2.33 40.63 23.32
CA PHE A 559 3.25 41.65 22.81
C PHE A 559 2.60 43.00 22.43
N ALA A 560 1.30 43.19 22.64
CA ALA A 560 0.66 44.47 22.38
C ALA A 560 1.19 45.53 23.36
N LYS A 561 1.49 46.71 22.82
CA LYS A 561 1.93 47.87 23.61
C LYS A 561 0.74 48.63 24.19
N GLU A 562 -0.35 48.72 23.42
CA GLU A 562 -1.58 49.39 23.83
C GLU A 562 -2.78 48.68 23.21
N VAL A 563 -3.83 48.52 24.03
CA VAL A 563 -5.13 47.98 23.63
C VAL A 563 -6.20 48.96 24.08
N SER A 564 -7.14 49.27 23.20
CA SER A 564 -8.32 50.09 23.51
C SER A 564 -9.58 49.45 22.95
N VAL A 565 -10.71 49.66 23.60
CA VAL A 565 -12.04 49.33 23.08
C VAL A 565 -12.59 50.54 22.33
N VAL A 566 -13.12 50.32 21.12
CA VAL A 566 -13.82 51.29 20.29
C VAL A 566 -15.31 50.92 20.28
N LEU A 567 -16.18 51.84 20.67
CA LEU A 567 -17.64 51.63 20.68
C LEU A 567 -18.28 52.15 19.38
N ALA A 568 -19.53 51.78 19.14
CA ALA A 568 -20.29 52.18 17.94
C ALA A 568 -20.43 53.70 17.76
N ASP A 569 -20.39 54.48 18.85
CA ASP A 569 -20.40 55.95 18.81
C ASP A 569 -19.04 56.58 18.46
N GLY A 570 -18.02 55.75 18.20
CA GLY A 570 -16.64 56.14 17.93
C GLY A 570 -15.82 56.46 19.17
N SER A 571 -16.39 56.36 20.37
CA SER A 571 -15.65 56.59 21.60
C SER A 571 -14.66 55.46 21.89
N THR A 572 -13.49 55.83 22.41
CA THR A 572 -12.42 54.88 22.73
C THR A 572 -12.13 54.83 24.23
N ARG A 573 -11.85 53.63 24.75
CA ARG A 573 -11.46 53.39 26.15
C ARG A 573 -10.21 52.52 26.19
N ARG A 574 -9.14 53.05 26.78
CA ARG A 574 -7.88 52.31 26.93
C ARG A 574 -8.03 51.20 27.98
N LEU A 575 -7.54 50.00 27.65
CA LEU A 575 -7.46 48.87 28.57
C LEU A 575 -6.11 48.88 29.32
N SER A 576 -6.12 48.40 30.56
CA SER A 576 -4.93 48.21 31.38
C SER A 576 -4.43 46.78 31.23
N HIS A 577 -3.11 46.58 31.17
CA HIS A 577 -2.52 45.25 31.24
C HIS A 577 -2.77 44.65 32.62
N GLU A 578 -3.33 43.44 32.66
CA GLU A 578 -3.69 42.71 33.88
C GLU A 578 -2.68 41.59 34.15
N TRP A 579 -2.43 40.71 33.16
CA TRP A 579 -1.50 39.57 33.32
C TRP A 579 -1.10 38.96 31.97
N GLY A 580 0.17 38.63 31.74
CA GLY A 580 0.59 37.73 30.64
C GLY A 580 0.20 38.13 29.20
N GLY A 581 -0.29 39.35 28.97
CA GLY A 581 -0.84 39.80 27.68
C GLY A 581 -2.37 39.99 27.69
N ILE A 582 -3.03 39.65 28.79
CA ILE A 582 -4.42 39.98 29.08
C ILE A 582 -4.52 41.47 29.43
N PHE A 583 -5.41 42.16 28.74
CA PHE A 583 -5.78 43.55 28.98
C PHE A 583 -7.24 43.62 29.41
N SER A 584 -7.55 44.48 30.38
CA SER A 584 -8.92 44.66 30.87
C SER A 584 -9.31 46.11 31.11
N GLY A 585 -10.62 46.36 31.06
CA GLY A 585 -11.18 47.69 31.27
C GLY A 585 -12.70 47.65 31.33
N ARG A 586 -13.28 48.73 31.85
CA ARG A 586 -14.73 48.87 32.03
C ARG A 586 -15.32 49.81 30.99
N ILE A 587 -16.45 49.42 30.43
CA ILE A 587 -17.28 50.25 29.56
C ILE A 587 -18.73 50.32 30.09
N PRO A 588 -19.51 51.35 29.75
CA PRO A 588 -20.94 51.38 30.07
C PRO A 588 -21.69 50.24 29.38
N ALA A 589 -22.69 49.66 30.05
CA ALA A 589 -23.62 48.73 29.41
C ALA A 589 -24.58 49.45 28.44
N ASP A 590 -25.14 48.72 27.48
CA ASP A 590 -26.20 49.20 26.58
C ASP A 590 -27.55 48.57 26.99
N GLY A 591 -28.28 49.28 27.86
CA GLY A 591 -29.43 48.69 28.56
C GLY A 591 -29.01 47.50 29.44
N ASP A 592 -29.65 46.35 29.22
CA ASP A 592 -29.33 45.08 29.88
C ASP A 592 -28.30 44.24 29.08
N GLY A 593 -27.78 44.76 27.97
CA GLY A 593 -26.91 44.04 27.03
C GLY A 593 -25.46 44.53 26.98
N VAL A 594 -24.63 43.74 26.30
CA VAL A 594 -23.26 44.10 25.94
C VAL A 594 -23.30 44.99 24.68
N PRO A 595 -22.76 46.22 24.70
CA PRO A 595 -22.68 47.05 23.51
C PRO A 595 -21.75 46.43 22.46
N ASP A 596 -22.01 46.73 21.18
CA ASP A 596 -21.10 46.35 20.10
C ASP A 596 -19.77 47.13 20.21
N TYR A 597 -18.66 46.45 19.96
CA TYR A 597 -17.32 47.02 20.13
C TYR A 597 -16.27 46.42 19.18
N ARG A 598 -15.14 47.12 19.03
CA ARG A 598 -13.91 46.63 18.41
C ARG A 598 -12.71 46.85 19.32
N LEU A 599 -11.68 46.05 19.16
CA LEU A 599 -10.40 46.17 19.83
C LEU A 599 -9.42 46.89 18.90
N ARG A 600 -8.95 48.08 19.30
CA ARG A 600 -7.84 48.79 18.67
C ARG A 600 -6.54 48.39 19.33
N VAL A 601 -5.67 47.69 18.60
CA VAL A 601 -4.42 47.13 19.12
C VAL A 601 -3.22 47.74 18.41
N SER A 602 -2.17 48.08 19.18
CA SER A 602 -0.90 48.56 18.65
C SER A 602 0.26 47.75 19.20
N TRP A 603 1.08 47.18 18.30
CA TRP A 603 2.31 46.45 18.64
C TRP A 603 3.59 47.31 18.52
N GLY A 604 3.46 48.57 18.05
CA GLY A 604 4.57 49.48 17.83
C GLY A 604 5.29 49.26 16.50
N GLY A 605 5.68 50.35 15.83
CA GLY A 605 6.34 50.29 14.51
C GLY A 605 5.39 50.15 13.32
N GLN A 606 4.10 49.93 13.57
CA GLN A 606 3.01 49.90 12.59
C GLN A 606 1.80 50.69 13.12
N ASP A 607 0.87 51.04 12.23
CA ASP A 607 -0.39 51.69 12.60
C ASP A 607 -1.27 50.75 13.44
N PRO A 608 -2.06 51.29 14.41
CA PRO A 608 -3.01 50.47 15.17
C PRO A 608 -4.04 49.80 14.26
N VAL A 609 -4.39 48.56 14.59
CA VAL A 609 -5.38 47.77 13.84
C VAL A 609 -6.64 47.62 14.68
N ASP A 610 -7.80 47.82 14.06
CA ASP A 610 -9.10 47.52 14.65
C ASP A 610 -9.50 46.08 14.32
N LEU A 611 -9.78 45.30 15.35
CA LEU A 611 -10.11 43.88 15.28
C LEU A 611 -11.42 43.63 16.02
N ASP A 612 -12.19 42.64 15.61
CA ASP A 612 -13.27 42.11 16.46
C ASP A 612 -12.67 41.15 17.53
N ASP A 613 -13.47 40.79 18.52
CA ASP A 613 -13.08 39.96 19.66
C ASP A 613 -13.76 38.59 19.59
N SER A 614 -12.98 37.55 19.30
CA SER A 614 -13.44 36.15 19.21
C SER A 614 -14.22 35.69 20.45
N TYR A 615 -13.90 36.23 21.63
CA TYR A 615 -14.45 35.77 22.90
C TYR A 615 -15.77 36.44 23.31
N ARG A 616 -16.33 37.32 22.46
CA ARG A 616 -17.65 37.94 22.72
C ARG A 616 -18.83 37.15 22.17
N TYR A 617 -18.57 36.09 21.39
CA TYR A 617 -19.61 35.32 20.69
C TYR A 617 -20.15 34.18 21.56
N ALA A 618 -21.47 33.97 21.48
CA ALA A 618 -22.15 32.81 22.06
C ALA A 618 -21.74 31.51 21.31
N PRO A 619 -21.94 30.32 21.90
CA PRO A 619 -21.72 29.04 21.21
C PRO A 619 -22.42 28.99 19.85
N THR A 620 -21.70 28.52 18.82
CA THR A 620 -22.26 28.34 17.49
C THR A 620 -23.01 27.02 17.31
N LEU A 621 -22.91 26.10 18.29
CA LEU A 621 -23.65 24.84 18.34
C LEU A 621 -24.76 24.91 19.40
N GLY A 622 -25.95 24.39 19.06
CA GLY A 622 -27.09 24.33 19.97
C GLY A 622 -27.10 23.09 20.86
N GLU A 623 -27.95 23.09 21.89
CA GLU A 623 -28.10 21.95 22.82
C GLU A 623 -28.58 20.66 22.11
N LEU A 624 -29.44 20.79 21.09
CA LEU A 624 -29.94 19.65 20.32
C LEU A 624 -28.81 18.99 19.52
N ASP A 625 -27.94 19.77 18.88
CA ASP A 625 -26.81 19.25 18.10
C ASP A 625 -25.87 18.46 19.01
N LEU A 626 -25.51 19.05 20.15
CA LEU A 626 -24.67 18.40 21.16
C LEU A 626 -25.29 17.11 21.71
N HIS A 627 -26.61 17.09 21.89
CA HIS A 627 -27.33 15.89 22.31
C HIS A 627 -27.29 14.79 21.25
N LEU A 628 -27.56 15.11 19.99
CA LEU A 628 -27.53 14.14 18.88
C LEU A 628 -26.11 13.62 18.60
N ILE A 629 -25.08 14.47 18.76
CA ILE A 629 -23.68 14.06 18.70
C ILE A 629 -23.40 13.01 19.80
N GLY A 630 -23.80 13.29 21.04
CA GLY A 630 -23.61 12.37 22.17
C GLY A 630 -24.38 11.04 22.03
N GLU A 631 -25.54 11.04 21.39
CA GLU A 631 -26.27 9.81 21.07
C GLU A 631 -25.70 9.06 19.86
N GLY A 632 -24.86 9.72 19.06
CA GLY A 632 -24.32 9.19 17.82
C GLY A 632 -25.37 9.07 16.71
N ARG A 633 -26.28 10.05 16.59
CA ARG A 633 -27.42 10.03 15.67
C ARG A 633 -27.59 11.34 14.87
N HIS A 634 -26.53 12.13 14.77
CA HIS A 634 -26.56 13.41 14.06
C HIS A 634 -26.30 13.19 12.56
N GLU A 635 -27.36 12.96 11.79
CA GLU A 635 -27.28 12.57 10.37
C GLU A 635 -26.69 13.62 9.43
N THR A 636 -26.59 14.89 9.85
CA THR A 636 -25.93 15.98 9.10
C THR A 636 -24.75 16.57 9.87
N LEU A 637 -23.94 15.70 10.49
CA LEU A 637 -22.84 16.08 11.39
C LEU A 637 -21.88 17.13 10.80
N TRP A 638 -21.68 17.07 9.48
CA TRP A 638 -20.82 18.00 8.74
C TRP A 638 -21.30 19.45 8.79
N ASN A 639 -22.57 19.73 9.10
CA ASN A 639 -23.09 21.09 9.22
C ASN A 639 -22.79 21.76 10.56
N VAL A 640 -22.30 21.00 11.55
CA VAL A 640 -22.09 21.50 12.93
C VAL A 640 -20.64 21.36 13.40
N LEU A 641 -19.95 20.28 13.03
CA LEU A 641 -18.52 20.12 13.31
C LEU A 641 -17.67 20.58 12.11
N GLY A 642 -16.39 20.86 12.35
CA GLY A 642 -15.44 21.35 11.36
C GLY A 642 -15.35 22.87 11.33
N SER A 643 -15.03 23.43 10.16
CA SER A 643 -15.00 24.88 9.93
C SER A 643 -16.19 25.36 9.11
N HIS A 644 -16.87 26.40 9.60
CA HIS A 644 -18.06 26.99 8.98
C HIS A 644 -17.97 28.51 8.93
N VAL A 645 -18.15 29.09 7.74
CA VAL A 645 -18.14 30.54 7.55
C VAL A 645 -19.47 31.10 8.03
N HIS A 646 -19.43 32.20 8.80
CA HIS A 646 -20.62 32.92 9.27
C HIS A 646 -20.51 34.40 8.96
N SER A 647 -21.68 35.01 8.75
CA SER A 647 -21.84 36.45 8.63
C SER A 647 -22.81 36.95 9.70
N TRP A 648 -22.34 37.84 10.58
CA TRP A 648 -23.13 38.39 11.68
C TRP A 648 -23.39 39.89 11.46
N PRO A 649 -24.64 40.37 11.57
CA PRO A 649 -24.92 41.79 11.54
C PRO A 649 -24.36 42.47 12.80
N SER A 650 -23.71 43.63 12.62
CA SER A 650 -23.18 44.43 13.72
C SER A 650 -23.40 45.92 13.46
N ALA A 651 -23.58 46.69 14.54
CA ALA A 651 -23.79 48.15 14.47
C ALA A 651 -22.55 48.88 13.92
N MET A 652 -21.39 48.22 13.94
CA MET A 652 -20.11 48.71 13.44
C MET A 652 -19.73 48.09 12.08
N GLY A 653 -20.68 47.50 11.36
CA GLY A 653 -20.48 46.82 10.07
C GLY A 653 -20.63 45.30 10.18
N GLU A 654 -20.93 44.63 9.07
CA GLU A 654 -21.05 43.17 9.02
C GLU A 654 -19.73 42.49 9.39
N ILE A 655 -19.83 41.40 10.17
CA ILE A 655 -18.68 40.61 10.58
C ILE A 655 -18.72 39.27 9.89
N HIS A 656 -17.68 39.02 9.09
CA HIS A 656 -17.41 37.72 8.51
C HIS A 656 -16.33 37.02 9.32
N GLY A 657 -16.47 35.72 9.51
CA GLY A 657 -15.50 34.90 10.22
C GLY A 657 -15.84 33.42 10.09
N THR A 658 -15.07 32.60 10.77
CA THR A 658 -15.25 31.14 10.72
C THR A 658 -15.42 30.59 12.13
N SER A 659 -16.43 29.76 12.35
CA SER A 659 -16.54 28.92 13.55
C SER A 659 -15.77 27.63 13.34
N PHE A 660 -15.05 27.20 14.36
CA PHE A 660 -14.33 25.94 14.40
C PHE A 660 -14.91 25.09 15.52
N ALA A 661 -15.24 23.83 15.22
CA ALA A 661 -15.75 22.89 16.21
C ALA A 661 -15.15 21.49 16.02
N VAL A 662 -14.65 20.90 17.11
CA VAL A 662 -13.97 19.60 17.08
C VAL A 662 -14.29 18.75 18.30
N TRP A 663 -14.49 17.45 18.08
CA TRP A 663 -14.69 16.48 19.16
C TRP A 663 -13.34 15.99 19.69
N ALA A 664 -13.03 16.29 20.96
CA ALA A 664 -11.79 15.93 21.63
C ALA A 664 -12.01 15.81 23.15
N PRO A 665 -12.78 14.81 23.61
CA PRO A 665 -13.27 14.73 24.98
C PRO A 665 -12.16 14.59 26.04
N ASN A 666 -10.99 14.04 25.70
CA ASN A 666 -9.89 13.88 26.64
C ASN A 666 -8.89 15.05 26.63
N ALA A 667 -9.01 16.00 25.71
CA ALA A 667 -8.12 17.14 25.66
C ALA A 667 -8.28 18.03 26.91
N GLN A 668 -7.18 18.60 27.40
CA GLN A 668 -7.20 19.60 28.48
C GLN A 668 -7.45 21.01 27.95
N ALA A 669 -7.01 21.27 26.72
CA ALA A 669 -7.20 22.53 26.00
C ALA A 669 -7.04 22.29 24.50
N VAL A 670 -7.77 23.06 23.69
CA VAL A 670 -7.67 23.02 22.23
C VAL A 670 -7.51 24.45 21.69
N ARG A 671 -6.70 24.60 20.65
CA ARG A 671 -6.46 25.87 19.96
C ARG A 671 -6.60 25.71 18.46
N VAL A 672 -7.00 26.79 17.79
CA VAL A 672 -6.92 26.87 16.32
C VAL A 672 -5.60 27.54 15.95
N ILE A 673 -4.79 26.87 15.14
CA ILE A 673 -3.53 27.39 14.58
C ILE A 673 -3.67 27.49 13.07
N GLY A 674 -3.06 28.49 12.44
CA GLY A 674 -3.11 28.63 10.98
C GLY A 674 -2.37 29.88 10.49
N ASP A 675 -2.52 30.14 9.19
CA ASP A 675 -1.82 31.25 8.52
C ASP A 675 -2.13 32.61 9.16
N PHE A 676 -3.39 32.80 9.57
CA PHE A 676 -3.90 34.04 10.16
C PHE A 676 -3.30 34.39 11.53
N ASN A 677 -2.70 33.42 12.23
CA ASN A 677 -2.08 33.63 13.54
C ASN A 677 -0.62 33.17 13.61
N GLY A 678 0.03 33.01 12.44
CA GLY A 678 1.43 32.58 12.37
C GLY A 678 1.68 31.21 13.00
N TRP A 679 0.67 30.34 13.00
CA TRP A 679 0.68 29.02 13.64
C TRP A 679 0.88 29.05 15.18
N ASP A 680 0.60 30.20 15.81
CA ASP A 680 0.46 30.35 17.28
C ASP A 680 -1.01 30.52 17.68
N GLY A 681 -1.55 29.49 18.33
CA GLY A 681 -2.95 29.43 18.73
C GLY A 681 -3.25 30.00 20.11
N THR A 682 -2.27 30.58 20.83
CA THR A 682 -2.49 31.04 22.20
C THR A 682 -3.64 32.06 22.30
N GLU A 683 -3.80 32.95 21.31
CA GLU A 683 -4.90 33.92 21.26
C GLU A 683 -6.22 33.36 20.71
N HIS A 684 -6.22 32.11 20.23
CA HIS A 684 -7.34 31.42 19.59
C HIS A 684 -7.60 30.06 20.26
N THR A 685 -7.62 30.08 21.59
CA THR A 685 -7.99 28.92 22.44
C THR A 685 -9.51 28.73 22.41
N MET A 686 -9.96 27.48 22.30
CA MET A 686 -11.37 27.07 22.19
C MET A 686 -12.01 26.85 23.57
N ARG A 687 -13.33 27.01 23.68
CA ARG A 687 -14.08 26.58 24.88
C ARG A 687 -14.56 25.14 24.74
N SER A 688 -14.57 24.41 25.84
CA SER A 688 -15.27 23.13 25.94
C SER A 688 -16.77 23.36 26.16
N LEU A 689 -17.61 22.69 25.37
CA LEU A 689 -19.07 22.70 25.49
C LEU A 689 -19.56 21.61 26.46
N GLY A 690 -18.95 21.57 27.64
CA GLY A 690 -19.33 20.70 28.75
C GLY A 690 -19.13 19.20 28.48
N GLY A 691 -20.10 18.39 28.92
CA GLY A 691 -20.02 16.93 28.87
C GLY A 691 -20.07 16.30 27.47
N SER A 692 -20.30 17.10 26.42
CA SER A 692 -20.30 16.64 25.03
C SER A 692 -18.91 16.26 24.51
N GLY A 693 -17.84 16.80 25.11
CA GLY A 693 -16.48 16.65 24.60
C GLY A 693 -16.18 17.47 23.35
N VAL A 694 -17.10 18.32 22.90
CA VAL A 694 -16.93 19.22 21.75
C VAL A 694 -16.26 20.53 22.21
N TRP A 695 -15.29 20.99 21.43
CA TRP A 695 -14.60 22.26 21.59
C TRP A 695 -15.02 23.21 20.49
N GLU A 696 -15.23 24.49 20.80
CA GLU A 696 -15.67 25.47 19.81
C GLU A 696 -15.04 26.88 20.01
N VAL A 697 -14.85 27.59 18.90
CA VAL A 697 -14.57 29.04 18.87
C VAL A 697 -14.99 29.65 17.53
N PHE A 698 -15.52 30.88 17.57
CA PHE A 698 -15.68 31.72 16.39
C PHE A 698 -14.51 32.71 16.25
N ILE A 699 -13.88 32.76 15.07
CA ILE A 699 -12.75 33.65 14.78
C ILE A 699 -13.13 34.63 13.68
N PRO A 700 -13.36 35.91 14.02
CA PRO A 700 -13.60 36.96 13.04
C PRO A 700 -12.44 37.15 12.06
N GLY A 701 -12.75 37.46 10.81
CA GLY A 701 -11.78 37.76 9.75
C GLY A 701 -11.13 36.53 9.09
N VAL A 702 -11.39 35.31 9.60
CA VAL A 702 -10.97 34.07 8.93
C VAL A 702 -12.01 33.67 7.90
N GLY A 703 -11.59 33.48 6.64
CA GLY A 703 -12.46 33.14 5.52
C GLY A 703 -11.95 31.95 4.69
N VAL A 704 -12.69 31.65 3.62
CA VAL A 704 -12.41 30.55 2.68
C VAL A 704 -10.96 30.55 2.20
N GLY A 705 -10.37 29.36 2.13
CA GLY A 705 -8.98 29.12 1.73
C GLY A 705 -7.93 29.35 2.81
N THR A 706 -8.32 29.82 4.00
CA THR A 706 -7.39 29.90 5.13
C THR A 706 -6.98 28.50 5.58
N THR A 707 -5.67 28.24 5.66
CA THR A 707 -5.13 26.97 6.18
C THR A 707 -5.11 26.98 7.70
N TYR A 708 -5.57 25.89 8.32
CA TYR A 708 -5.61 25.71 9.77
C TYR A 708 -5.38 24.26 10.21
N LYS A 709 -5.11 24.10 11.51
CA LYS A 709 -5.10 22.84 12.26
C LYS A 709 -5.62 23.08 13.68
N TYR A 710 -5.97 21.99 14.37
CA TYR A 710 -6.17 22.01 15.80
C TYR A 710 -4.88 21.67 16.55
N ARG A 711 -4.56 22.43 17.59
CA ARG A 711 -3.48 22.12 18.52
C ARG A 711 -4.08 21.69 19.85
N LEU A 712 -3.92 20.42 20.23
CA LEU A 712 -4.56 19.78 21.38
C LEU A 712 -3.55 19.49 22.48
N LEU A 713 -3.90 19.81 23.72
CA LEU A 713 -3.14 19.43 24.92
C LEU A 713 -3.70 18.13 25.49
N GLY A 714 -2.94 17.04 25.37
CA GLY A 714 -3.33 15.74 25.93
C GLY A 714 -3.22 15.70 27.46
N LYS A 715 -3.82 14.67 28.09
CA LYS A 715 -3.69 14.40 29.54
C LYS A 715 -2.24 14.15 29.99
N ASP A 716 -1.40 13.75 29.05
CA ASP A 716 0.04 13.55 29.21
C ASP A 716 0.85 14.88 29.21
N GLY A 717 0.18 16.02 29.01
CA GLY A 717 0.80 17.34 29.02
C GLY A 717 1.51 17.71 27.71
N GLN A 718 1.35 16.91 26.65
CA GLN A 718 1.95 17.18 25.35
C GLN A 718 0.98 17.88 24.40
N TRP A 719 1.50 18.84 23.63
CA TRP A 719 0.77 19.50 22.54
C TRP A 719 0.94 18.72 21.24
N ARG A 720 -0.15 18.52 20.51
CA ARG A 720 -0.18 17.82 19.21
C ARG A 720 -0.96 18.64 18.20
N ASP A 721 -0.46 18.70 16.97
CA ASP A 721 -1.11 19.39 15.86
C ASP A 721 -1.84 18.36 14.99
N LYS A 722 -3.15 18.57 14.83
CA LYS A 722 -4.06 17.66 14.14
C LYS A 722 -4.77 18.37 13.00
N ALA A 723 -4.87 17.71 11.85
CA ALA A 723 -5.83 18.08 10.82
C ALA A 723 -7.25 17.95 11.37
N ASP A 724 -8.18 18.73 10.83
CA ASP A 724 -9.59 18.66 11.19
C ASP A 724 -10.20 17.34 10.65
N PRO A 725 -10.75 16.45 11.50
CA PRO A 725 -11.45 15.24 11.06
C PRO A 725 -12.61 15.54 10.11
N MET A 726 -13.20 16.74 10.23
CA MET A 726 -14.34 17.23 9.46
C MET A 726 -13.90 18.27 8.40
N ALA A 727 -12.63 18.27 8.01
CA ALA A 727 -12.14 19.13 6.93
C ALA A 727 -12.95 18.86 5.65
N ARG A 728 -13.50 19.92 5.07
CA ARG A 728 -14.19 19.88 3.76
C ARG A 728 -13.26 20.16 2.59
N TRP A 729 -12.10 20.76 2.87
CA TRP A 729 -11.02 20.98 1.94
C TRP A 729 -9.67 20.90 2.67
N THR A 730 -8.61 20.56 1.94
CA THR A 730 -7.28 20.23 2.47
C THR A 730 -6.19 20.88 1.64
N GLU A 731 -4.99 20.99 2.20
CA GLU A 731 -3.80 21.23 1.40
C GLU A 731 -3.40 19.98 0.61
N GLU A 732 -2.80 20.19 -0.57
CA GLU A 732 -2.26 19.11 -1.37
C GLU A 732 -1.14 18.35 -0.63
N PRO A 733 -1.22 17.01 -0.55
CA PRO A 733 -0.16 16.19 0.04
C PRO A 733 1.22 16.46 -0.58
N PRO A 734 2.31 16.42 0.20
CA PRO A 734 2.42 15.89 1.57
C PRO A 734 2.08 16.92 2.66
N ARG A 735 1.50 18.08 2.32
CA ARG A 735 1.00 19.01 3.34
C ARG A 735 -0.26 18.45 3.98
N THR A 736 -0.53 18.94 5.18
CA THR A 736 -1.49 18.31 6.11
C THR A 736 -2.43 19.31 6.76
N GLY A 737 -2.40 20.59 6.34
CA GLY A 737 -3.34 21.59 6.81
C GLY A 737 -4.74 21.37 6.25
N SER A 738 -5.75 21.59 7.09
CA SER A 738 -7.14 21.72 6.65
C SER A 738 -7.35 23.12 6.10
N ARG A 739 -8.27 23.30 5.15
CA ARG A 739 -8.62 24.60 4.59
C ARG A 739 -10.09 24.91 4.86
N VAL A 740 -10.34 26.15 5.28
CA VAL A 740 -11.72 26.64 5.41
C VAL A 740 -12.37 26.63 4.04
N TRP A 741 -13.56 26.04 3.95
CA TRP A 741 -14.33 25.94 2.72
C TRP A 741 -15.76 26.40 2.94
N ASP A 742 -16.30 27.11 1.95
CA ASP A 742 -17.70 27.53 1.87
C ASP A 742 -18.04 27.68 0.38
N GLY A 743 -18.29 26.55 -0.27
CA GLY A 743 -18.60 26.48 -1.70
C GLY A 743 -20.04 26.85 -1.99
N ASP A 744 -20.29 27.42 -3.17
CA ASP A 744 -21.61 27.89 -3.63
C ASP A 744 -22.07 27.16 -4.91
N TYR A 745 -21.47 26.01 -5.23
CA TYR A 745 -21.84 25.22 -6.40
C TYR A 745 -23.31 24.78 -6.37
N GLU A 746 -24.04 25.14 -7.42
CA GLU A 746 -25.43 24.72 -7.68
C GLU A 746 -25.44 23.61 -8.73
N PHE A 747 -25.94 22.43 -8.36
CA PHE A 747 -26.15 21.32 -9.30
C PHE A 747 -27.26 21.63 -10.32
N THR A 748 -27.16 21.04 -11.51
CA THR A 748 -28.16 21.13 -12.60
C THR A 748 -28.75 19.77 -12.97
N ASP A 749 -28.49 18.75 -12.14
CA ASP A 749 -28.83 17.35 -12.36
C ASP A 749 -30.19 16.91 -11.80
N ASP A 750 -31.10 17.83 -11.50
CA ASP A 750 -32.43 17.54 -10.93
C ASP A 750 -33.17 16.41 -11.67
N THR A 751 -33.06 16.38 -13.00
CA THR A 751 -33.68 15.34 -13.84
C THR A 751 -33.08 13.95 -13.58
N TRP A 752 -31.77 13.86 -13.34
CA TRP A 752 -31.09 12.62 -12.96
C TRP A 752 -31.56 12.18 -11.57
N MET A 753 -31.54 13.10 -10.59
CA MET A 753 -31.89 12.82 -9.20
C MET A 753 -33.36 12.36 -9.06
N ASP A 754 -34.29 13.02 -9.76
CA ASP A 754 -35.69 12.60 -9.82
C ASP A 754 -35.86 11.21 -10.41
N ARG A 755 -35.14 10.90 -11.49
CA ARG A 755 -35.18 9.58 -12.14
C ARG A 755 -34.59 8.50 -11.24
N ARG A 756 -33.47 8.77 -10.57
CA ARG A 756 -32.82 7.84 -9.63
C ARG A 756 -33.80 7.34 -8.58
N THR A 757 -34.54 8.25 -7.95
CA THR A 757 -35.52 7.88 -6.90
C THR A 757 -36.69 7.01 -7.40
N GLN A 758 -36.95 7.01 -8.72
CA GLN A 758 -38.03 6.27 -9.36
C GLN A 758 -37.57 4.97 -10.03
N THR A 759 -36.27 4.70 -10.02
CA THR A 759 -35.64 3.56 -10.71
C THR A 759 -35.20 2.53 -9.68
N ASP A 760 -35.33 1.23 -10.01
CA ASP A 760 -34.74 0.15 -9.23
C ASP A 760 -33.33 -0.14 -9.77
N PRO A 761 -32.25 0.32 -9.09
CA PRO A 761 -30.88 0.15 -9.60
C PRO A 761 -30.46 -1.32 -9.65
N HIS A 762 -31.01 -2.19 -8.78
CA HIS A 762 -30.61 -3.60 -8.65
C HIS A 762 -31.06 -4.45 -9.85
N ASN A 763 -32.15 -4.04 -10.51
CA ASN A 763 -32.73 -4.74 -11.66
C ASN A 763 -32.73 -3.88 -12.93
N SER A 764 -31.86 -2.87 -13.00
CA SER A 764 -31.62 -2.04 -14.18
C SER A 764 -30.26 -2.39 -14.82
N PRO A 765 -29.94 -1.89 -16.03
CA PRO A 765 -28.61 -2.06 -16.61
C PRO A 765 -27.55 -1.40 -15.72
N MET A 766 -26.49 -2.14 -15.36
CA MET A 766 -25.34 -1.61 -14.62
C MET A 766 -24.05 -2.24 -15.16
N SER A 767 -23.42 -1.49 -16.05
CA SER A 767 -22.05 -1.69 -16.51
C SER A 767 -21.18 -0.53 -16.03
N VAL A 768 -20.19 -0.86 -15.20
CA VAL A 768 -19.36 0.06 -14.42
C VAL A 768 -17.94 0.12 -15.00
N TYR A 769 -17.46 1.32 -15.26
CA TYR A 769 -16.05 1.60 -15.55
C TYR A 769 -15.34 2.00 -14.25
N GLU A 770 -14.56 1.10 -13.67
CA GLU A 770 -13.79 1.38 -12.46
C GLU A 770 -12.49 2.12 -12.84
N MET A 771 -12.14 3.18 -12.11
CA MET A 771 -10.95 3.96 -12.41
C MET A 771 -10.26 4.59 -11.19
N HIS A 772 -8.94 4.71 -11.29
CA HIS A 772 -8.12 5.54 -10.41
C HIS A 772 -7.83 6.89 -11.08
N ILE A 773 -8.36 7.97 -10.51
CA ILE A 773 -8.29 9.32 -11.09
C ILE A 773 -6.85 9.73 -11.42
N ALA A 774 -5.90 9.52 -10.50
CA ALA A 774 -4.54 10.02 -10.67
C ALA A 774 -3.73 9.33 -11.78
N SER A 775 -4.13 8.13 -12.21
CA SER A 775 -3.37 7.31 -13.17
C SER A 775 -4.13 6.94 -14.44
N TRP A 776 -5.39 7.38 -14.58
CA TRP A 776 -6.11 7.26 -15.86
C TRP A 776 -5.40 8.07 -16.95
N ARG A 777 -5.31 9.38 -16.75
CA ARG A 777 -4.48 10.33 -17.52
C ARG A 777 -3.85 11.31 -16.54
N GLN A 778 -2.53 11.25 -16.39
CA GLN A 778 -1.83 12.08 -15.42
C GLN A 778 -1.91 13.56 -15.77
N GLY A 779 -2.09 14.38 -14.73
CA GLY A 779 -2.14 15.84 -14.85
C GLY A 779 -3.53 16.43 -15.10
N LEU A 780 -4.58 15.60 -15.13
CA LEU A 780 -5.96 16.08 -15.25
C LEU A 780 -6.53 16.53 -13.89
N SER A 781 -7.19 17.68 -13.89
CA SER A 781 -8.05 18.12 -12.80
C SER A 781 -9.45 17.50 -12.88
N TYR A 782 -10.26 17.65 -11.83
CA TYR A 782 -11.69 17.27 -11.88
C TYR A 782 -12.44 17.96 -13.03
N ARG A 783 -12.07 19.21 -13.36
CA ARG A 783 -12.66 19.94 -14.49
C ARG A 783 -12.26 19.37 -15.85
N ASP A 784 -11.03 18.91 -15.99
CA ASP A 784 -10.57 18.29 -17.24
C ASP A 784 -11.27 16.94 -17.45
N LEU A 785 -11.42 16.15 -16.37
CA LEU A 785 -12.16 14.88 -16.37
C LEU A 785 -13.63 15.08 -16.74
N ALA A 786 -14.26 16.17 -16.30
CA ALA A 786 -15.65 16.48 -16.66
C ALA A 786 -15.88 16.64 -18.16
N THR A 787 -14.80 16.80 -18.94
CA THR A 787 -14.83 16.71 -20.41
C THR A 787 -14.33 15.35 -20.88
N GLU A 788 -13.07 15.02 -20.61
CA GLU A 788 -12.40 13.88 -21.22
C GLU A 788 -12.99 12.52 -20.78
N LEU A 789 -13.28 12.37 -19.49
CA LEU A 789 -13.83 11.12 -18.97
C LEU A 789 -15.29 10.95 -19.41
N VAL A 790 -16.08 12.02 -19.36
CA VAL A 790 -17.49 11.99 -19.76
C VAL A 790 -17.61 11.57 -21.22
N GLU A 791 -16.84 12.18 -22.12
CA GLU A 791 -16.80 11.81 -23.54
C GLU A 791 -16.38 10.34 -23.72
N TYR A 792 -15.36 9.90 -22.98
CA TYR A 792 -14.83 8.54 -23.09
C TYR A 792 -15.84 7.47 -22.63
N VAL A 793 -16.43 7.63 -21.45
CA VAL A 793 -17.36 6.67 -20.84
C VAL A 793 -18.66 6.60 -21.66
N GLN A 794 -19.16 7.73 -22.15
CA GLN A 794 -20.31 7.76 -23.07
C GLN A 794 -20.01 7.05 -24.39
N ALA A 795 -18.85 7.31 -25.00
CA ALA A 795 -18.47 6.68 -26.27
C ALA A 795 -18.39 5.16 -26.19
N HIS A 796 -17.97 4.62 -25.04
CA HIS A 796 -17.89 3.17 -24.79
C HIS A 796 -19.16 2.59 -24.15
N GLY A 797 -20.19 3.42 -23.95
CA GLY A 797 -21.53 2.99 -23.59
C GLY A 797 -21.73 2.49 -22.16
N PHE A 798 -20.76 2.66 -21.26
CA PHE A 798 -20.91 2.36 -19.84
C PHE A 798 -22.08 3.15 -19.23
N THR A 799 -22.62 2.64 -18.12
CA THR A 799 -23.75 3.27 -17.42
C THR A 799 -23.33 3.99 -16.15
N HIS A 800 -22.20 3.58 -15.57
CA HIS A 800 -21.66 4.12 -14.34
C HIS A 800 -20.15 4.23 -14.43
N VAL A 801 -19.57 5.15 -13.66
CA VAL A 801 -18.16 5.15 -13.30
C VAL A 801 -18.04 4.82 -11.81
N GLU A 802 -17.06 4.00 -11.44
CA GLU A 802 -16.68 3.77 -10.05
C GLU A 802 -15.29 4.37 -9.82
N PHE A 803 -15.24 5.41 -8.98
CA PHE A 803 -13.98 5.99 -8.57
C PHE A 803 -13.42 5.21 -7.39
N MET A 804 -12.18 4.74 -7.52
CA MET A 804 -11.35 4.39 -6.35
C MET A 804 -11.31 5.56 -5.35
N PRO A 805 -10.96 5.36 -4.06
CA PRO A 805 -11.29 6.31 -3.01
C PRO A 805 -10.85 7.75 -3.32
N VAL A 806 -11.83 8.65 -3.38
CA VAL A 806 -11.59 10.08 -3.68
C VAL A 806 -11.35 10.93 -2.43
N ALA A 807 -11.63 10.38 -1.24
CA ALA A 807 -11.37 11.06 0.02
C ALA A 807 -9.87 11.35 0.21
N GLU A 808 -9.53 12.43 0.92
CA GLU A 808 -8.14 12.87 1.04
C GLU A 808 -7.27 11.83 1.76
N HIS A 809 -6.15 11.49 1.12
CA HIS A 809 -5.21 10.47 1.56
C HIS A 809 -3.77 10.97 1.33
N PRO A 810 -2.83 10.74 2.26
CA PRO A 810 -1.51 11.36 2.19
C PRO A 810 -0.58 10.70 1.17
N PHE A 811 -0.70 9.37 1.00
CA PHE A 811 0.20 8.58 0.17
C PHE A 811 -0.50 8.06 -1.07
N GLY A 812 -0.07 8.49 -2.27
CA GLY A 812 -0.69 8.05 -3.53
C GLY A 812 -0.51 6.56 -3.84
N GLY A 813 0.47 5.89 -3.22
CA GLY A 813 0.68 4.45 -3.36
C GLY A 813 -0.31 3.59 -2.56
N SER A 814 -1.14 4.18 -1.69
CA SER A 814 -2.28 3.47 -1.08
C SER A 814 -3.48 3.39 -2.01
N TRP A 815 -3.41 4.05 -3.18
CA TRP A 815 -4.49 4.18 -4.18
C TRP A 815 -5.77 4.82 -3.65
N GLY A 816 -5.70 5.44 -2.47
CA GLY A 816 -6.83 6.04 -1.77
C GLY A 816 -7.28 5.29 -0.52
N TYR A 817 -6.91 4.01 -0.35
CA TYR A 817 -7.43 3.17 0.74
C TYR A 817 -6.86 3.49 2.14
N GLN A 818 -5.93 4.42 2.26
CA GLN A 818 -5.46 4.93 3.56
C GLN A 818 -5.88 6.40 3.74
N VAL A 819 -7.16 6.59 4.05
CA VAL A 819 -7.82 7.90 4.14
C VAL A 819 -7.47 8.62 5.45
N THR A 820 -7.25 9.94 5.36
CA THR A 820 -7.04 10.83 6.53
C THR A 820 -8.04 11.98 6.58
N GLY A 821 -8.55 12.45 5.44
CA GLY A 821 -9.57 13.49 5.34
C GLY A 821 -10.87 12.94 4.75
N TYR A 822 -11.68 12.29 5.60
CA TYR A 822 -12.90 11.59 5.18
C TYR A 822 -13.96 12.49 4.53
N TYR A 823 -14.00 13.77 4.90
CA TYR A 823 -15.01 14.74 4.46
C TYR A 823 -14.50 15.69 3.34
N ALA A 824 -13.32 15.43 2.78
CA ALA A 824 -12.77 16.22 1.69
C ALA A 824 -12.42 15.34 0.49
N PRO A 825 -12.85 15.69 -0.75
CA PRO A 825 -12.24 15.10 -1.94
C PRO A 825 -10.76 15.50 -2.02
N SER A 826 -9.92 14.63 -2.59
CA SER A 826 -8.49 14.85 -2.63
C SER A 826 -8.15 16.12 -3.39
N SER A 827 -7.42 17.00 -2.74
CA SER A 827 -7.02 18.31 -3.26
C SER A 827 -6.04 18.24 -4.44
N ARG A 828 -5.54 17.04 -4.77
CA ARG A 828 -4.67 16.79 -5.94
C ARG A 828 -5.28 17.20 -7.28
N PHE A 829 -6.62 17.20 -7.38
CA PHE A 829 -7.33 17.39 -8.66
C PHE A 829 -8.19 18.65 -8.70
N GLY A 830 -8.28 19.42 -7.61
CA GLY A 830 -9.09 20.62 -7.54
C GLY A 830 -9.66 20.87 -6.15
N ASP A 831 -10.59 21.81 -6.09
CA ASP A 831 -11.38 22.06 -4.89
C ASP A 831 -12.66 21.19 -4.86
N PRO A 832 -13.43 21.19 -3.75
CA PRO A 832 -14.64 20.38 -3.66
C PRO A 832 -15.71 20.71 -4.72
N ASP A 833 -15.84 21.96 -5.16
CA ASP A 833 -16.81 22.34 -6.18
C ASP A 833 -16.38 21.84 -7.58
N ASP A 834 -15.07 21.72 -7.83
CA ASP A 834 -14.57 21.07 -9.04
C ASP A 834 -14.97 19.58 -9.09
N PHE A 835 -14.98 18.88 -7.95
CA PHE A 835 -15.47 17.49 -7.90
C PHE A 835 -16.99 17.41 -8.09
N LYS A 836 -17.77 18.32 -7.47
CA LYS A 836 -19.22 18.44 -7.73
C LYS A 836 -19.51 18.69 -9.22
N TYR A 837 -18.70 19.52 -9.87
CA TYR A 837 -18.80 19.79 -11.31
C TYR A 837 -18.60 18.53 -12.15
N LEU A 838 -17.63 17.68 -11.82
CA LEU A 838 -17.42 16.38 -12.48
C LEU A 838 -18.64 15.47 -12.33
N VAL A 839 -19.17 15.33 -11.11
CA VAL A 839 -20.36 14.50 -10.86
C VAL A 839 -21.56 15.02 -11.64
N ASN A 840 -21.80 16.32 -11.62
CA ASN A 840 -22.89 16.95 -12.37
C ASN A 840 -22.76 16.70 -13.89
N ALA A 841 -21.55 16.82 -14.44
CA ALA A 841 -21.31 16.56 -15.87
C ALA A 841 -21.58 15.08 -16.24
N LEU A 842 -21.23 14.14 -15.37
CA LEU A 842 -21.55 12.72 -15.54
C LEU A 842 -23.07 12.47 -15.49
N HIS A 843 -23.79 13.10 -14.57
CA HIS A 843 -25.25 13.00 -14.48
C HIS A 843 -25.98 13.60 -15.69
N GLU A 844 -25.54 14.77 -16.17
CA GLU A 844 -26.05 15.38 -17.41
C GLU A 844 -25.81 14.48 -18.63
N ALA A 845 -24.72 13.72 -18.62
CA ALA A 845 -24.38 12.69 -19.60
C ALA A 845 -25.15 11.37 -19.41
N GLY A 846 -25.95 11.24 -18.34
CA GLY A 846 -26.70 10.03 -18.03
C GLY A 846 -25.84 8.88 -17.50
N ILE A 847 -24.71 9.19 -16.87
CA ILE A 847 -23.77 8.26 -16.25
C ILE A 847 -23.86 8.38 -14.73
N GLY A 848 -24.08 7.26 -14.03
CA GLY A 848 -24.09 7.26 -12.57
C GLY A 848 -22.70 7.23 -11.95
N VAL A 849 -22.56 7.75 -10.74
CA VAL A 849 -21.27 7.85 -10.04
C VAL A 849 -21.26 7.00 -8.78
N LEU A 850 -20.33 6.06 -8.74
CA LEU A 850 -20.02 5.23 -7.57
C LEU A 850 -18.66 5.65 -7.00
N VAL A 851 -18.52 5.56 -5.68
CA VAL A 851 -17.26 5.88 -4.98
C VAL A 851 -16.90 4.79 -3.99
N ASP A 852 -15.64 4.38 -4.00
CA ASP A 852 -15.08 3.53 -2.96
C ASP A 852 -15.01 4.29 -1.63
N TRP A 853 -15.72 3.76 -0.64
CA TRP A 853 -15.81 4.27 0.71
C TRP A 853 -15.06 3.36 1.67
N VAL A 854 -14.21 3.94 2.52
CA VAL A 854 -13.22 3.19 3.32
C VAL A 854 -13.49 3.31 4.83
N PRO A 855 -14.58 2.71 5.36
CA PRO A 855 -14.91 2.77 6.78
C PRO A 855 -14.18 1.72 7.62
N GLY A 856 -13.40 0.81 7.01
CA GLY A 856 -12.82 -0.33 7.69
C GLY A 856 -11.62 0.00 8.59
N HIS A 857 -10.82 0.97 8.19
CA HIS A 857 -9.55 1.31 8.83
C HIS A 857 -9.05 2.71 8.43
N PHE A 858 -8.05 3.22 9.14
CA PHE A 858 -7.34 4.47 8.83
C PHE A 858 -5.84 4.37 9.22
N PRO A 859 -4.94 5.15 8.61
CA PRO A 859 -3.50 5.01 8.85
C PRO A 859 -3.06 5.62 10.20
N LYS A 860 -1.85 5.30 10.62
CA LYS A 860 -1.24 5.72 11.90
C LYS A 860 -0.63 7.12 11.88
N ASP A 861 -0.94 7.93 10.87
CA ASP A 861 -0.45 9.30 10.75
C ASP A 861 -0.76 10.14 12.01
N ASP A 862 0.30 10.51 12.74
CA ASP A 862 0.20 11.23 14.02
C ASP A 862 -0.49 12.60 13.90
N TRP A 863 -0.57 13.18 12.72
CA TRP A 863 -1.24 14.45 12.45
C TRP A 863 -2.73 14.28 12.07
N ALA A 864 -3.24 13.06 11.91
CA ALA A 864 -4.62 12.73 11.55
C ALA A 864 -5.38 12.11 12.74
N LEU A 865 -6.21 11.07 12.52
CA LEU A 865 -7.13 10.51 13.53
C LEU A 865 -6.46 9.70 14.65
N ALA A 866 -5.26 9.16 14.44
CA ALA A 866 -4.59 8.28 15.41
C ALA A 866 -4.34 8.99 16.75
N LYS A 867 -4.81 8.41 17.87
CA LYS A 867 -4.70 9.00 19.21
C LYS A 867 -5.08 10.48 19.25
N PHE A 868 -6.18 10.84 18.60
CA PHE A 868 -6.52 12.20 18.23
C PHE A 868 -6.36 13.23 19.37
N ASP A 869 -6.88 12.91 20.55
CA ASP A 869 -6.83 13.77 21.74
C ASP A 869 -5.80 13.33 22.81
N GLY A 870 -4.83 12.50 22.40
CA GLY A 870 -3.75 11.96 23.22
C GLY A 870 -3.98 10.54 23.76
N ALA A 871 -5.16 9.95 23.50
CA ALA A 871 -5.48 8.56 23.78
C ALA A 871 -6.27 7.96 22.59
N PRO A 872 -6.41 6.61 22.51
CA PRO A 872 -7.31 5.99 21.54
C PRO A 872 -8.71 6.60 21.58
N LEU A 873 -9.11 7.24 20.47
CA LEU A 873 -10.36 8.00 20.38
C LEU A 873 -11.24 7.46 19.25
N TYR A 874 -10.71 7.49 18.02
CA TYR A 874 -11.37 6.95 16.83
C TYR A 874 -11.12 5.46 16.71
N GLU A 875 -9.92 5.01 17.08
CA GLU A 875 -9.52 3.61 17.12
C GLU A 875 -9.95 2.92 18.42
N HIS A 876 -10.22 1.61 18.32
CA HIS A 876 -10.55 0.82 19.51
C HIS A 876 -9.32 0.72 20.45
N PRO A 877 -9.48 0.93 21.77
CA PRO A 877 -8.36 1.02 22.71
C PRO A 877 -7.62 -0.31 22.93
N ASP A 878 -8.28 -1.44 22.73
CA ASP A 878 -7.64 -2.76 22.70
C ASP A 878 -7.00 -3.01 21.31
N PRO A 879 -5.67 -3.12 21.21
CA PRO A 879 -4.98 -3.34 19.93
C PRO A 879 -5.41 -4.63 19.21
N ARG A 880 -5.89 -5.64 19.93
CA ARG A 880 -6.39 -6.90 19.34
C ARG A 880 -7.67 -6.70 18.54
N ARG A 881 -8.38 -5.59 18.78
CA ARG A 881 -9.58 -5.18 18.02
C ARG A 881 -9.36 -3.90 17.21
N GLY A 882 -8.39 -3.07 17.61
CA GLY A 882 -8.14 -1.73 17.10
C GLY A 882 -7.04 -1.62 16.05
N GLU A 883 -6.42 -2.72 15.63
CA GLU A 883 -5.30 -2.69 14.68
C GLU A 883 -5.35 -3.84 13.67
N HIS A 884 -5.15 -3.52 12.39
CA HIS A 884 -4.75 -4.49 11.36
C HIS A 884 -3.23 -4.50 11.29
N LYS A 885 -2.59 -5.49 11.92
CA LYS A 885 -1.13 -5.57 12.05
C LYS A 885 -0.43 -5.66 10.69
N ASP A 886 -0.94 -6.50 9.80
CA ASP A 886 -0.33 -6.74 8.48
C ASP A 886 -0.39 -5.49 7.59
N TRP A 887 -1.44 -4.67 7.75
CA TRP A 887 -1.61 -3.42 7.00
C TRP A 887 -0.93 -2.22 7.67
N GLY A 888 -0.55 -2.35 8.95
CA GLY A 888 -0.01 -1.25 9.75
C GLY A 888 -1.02 -0.14 10.06
N THR A 889 -2.32 -0.41 10.01
CA THR A 889 -3.41 0.58 10.14
C THR A 889 -4.26 0.35 11.39
N LEU A 890 -5.02 1.36 11.80
CA LEU A 890 -5.94 1.32 12.94
C LEU A 890 -7.37 1.04 12.50
N ILE A 891 -8.14 0.37 13.36
CA ILE A 891 -9.54 0.00 13.14
C ILE A 891 -10.43 0.91 13.99
N PHE A 892 -11.49 1.44 13.39
CA PHE A 892 -12.46 2.29 14.09
C PHE A 892 -13.14 1.55 15.25
N ASP A 893 -13.39 2.26 16.34
CA ASP A 893 -14.24 1.79 17.43
C ASP A 893 -15.72 1.94 17.06
N TYR A 894 -16.25 0.99 16.28
CA TYR A 894 -17.66 0.99 15.83
C TYR A 894 -18.67 0.98 16.99
N GLY A 895 -18.25 0.54 18.18
CA GLY A 895 -19.08 0.51 19.39
C GLY A 895 -19.29 1.91 19.99
N ARG A 896 -18.40 2.86 19.70
CA ARG A 896 -18.48 4.22 20.22
C ARG A 896 -19.40 5.09 19.39
N SER A 897 -20.39 5.69 20.05
CA SER A 897 -21.47 6.45 19.38
C SER A 897 -20.97 7.56 18.46
N GLU A 898 -20.02 8.37 18.90
CA GLU A 898 -19.53 9.49 18.09
C GLU A 898 -18.67 9.04 16.91
N VAL A 899 -17.94 7.93 17.05
CA VAL A 899 -17.15 7.31 15.95
C VAL A 899 -18.08 6.69 14.91
N ARG A 900 -19.09 5.93 15.36
CA ARG A 900 -20.13 5.40 14.49
C ARG A 900 -20.84 6.52 13.74
N ASN A 901 -21.21 7.60 14.44
CA ASN A 901 -21.86 8.76 13.83
C ASN A 901 -20.97 9.50 12.84
N PHE A 902 -19.66 9.61 13.11
CA PHE A 902 -18.68 10.16 12.17
C PHE A 902 -18.70 9.39 10.85
N LEU A 903 -18.76 8.06 10.88
CA LEU A 903 -18.78 7.22 9.67
C LEU A 903 -20.16 7.21 8.99
N VAL A 904 -21.26 7.05 9.73
CA VAL A 904 -22.61 7.06 9.15
C VAL A 904 -22.91 8.40 8.49
N ALA A 905 -22.58 9.52 9.15
CA ALA A 905 -22.71 10.84 8.54
C ALA A 905 -21.75 11.02 7.35
N ASN A 906 -20.59 10.36 7.33
CA ASN A 906 -19.68 10.45 6.19
C ASN A 906 -20.24 9.77 4.94
N ALA A 907 -20.89 8.61 5.08
CA ALA A 907 -21.60 7.98 3.96
C ALA A 907 -22.68 8.91 3.40
N LEU A 908 -23.50 9.51 4.27
CA LEU A 908 -24.53 10.45 3.86
C LEU A 908 -23.96 11.72 3.21
N TYR A 909 -22.83 12.21 3.72
CA TYR A 909 -22.15 13.39 3.19
C TYR A 909 -21.80 13.23 1.70
N TRP A 910 -21.23 12.09 1.30
CA TRP A 910 -20.94 11.82 -0.11
C TRP A 910 -22.22 11.73 -0.96
N LEU A 911 -23.25 11.06 -0.45
CA LEU A 911 -24.53 10.89 -1.18
C LEU A 911 -25.30 12.22 -1.34
N GLU A 912 -25.22 13.12 -0.36
CA GLU A 912 -26.03 14.34 -0.31
C GLU A 912 -25.28 15.59 -0.78
N GLU A 913 -24.03 15.81 -0.36
CA GLU A 913 -23.29 17.03 -0.74
C GLU A 913 -22.65 16.93 -2.13
N PHE A 914 -22.38 15.70 -2.59
CA PHE A 914 -21.75 15.43 -3.89
C PHE A 914 -22.66 14.66 -4.85
N HIS A 915 -23.91 14.37 -4.47
CA HIS A 915 -24.90 13.65 -5.28
C HIS A 915 -24.48 12.23 -5.72
N ILE A 916 -23.49 11.61 -5.07
CA ILE A 916 -23.00 10.26 -5.42
C ILE A 916 -24.17 9.25 -5.43
N ASP A 917 -24.20 8.35 -6.42
CA ASP A 917 -25.29 7.39 -6.63
C ASP A 917 -25.09 6.06 -5.90
N GLY A 918 -23.89 5.81 -5.39
CA GLY A 918 -23.64 4.63 -4.59
C GLY A 918 -22.24 4.58 -4.00
N LEU A 919 -22.10 3.75 -2.96
CA LEU A 919 -20.85 3.56 -2.25
C LEU A 919 -20.45 2.10 -2.28
N ARG A 920 -19.19 1.83 -2.60
CA ARG A 920 -18.58 0.50 -2.53
C ARG A 920 -17.67 0.40 -1.32
N VAL A 921 -17.86 -0.62 -0.49
CA VAL A 921 -17.02 -0.89 0.69
C VAL A 921 -16.08 -2.04 0.39
N ASP A 922 -14.78 -1.73 0.42
CA ASP A 922 -13.69 -2.69 0.30
C ASP A 922 -13.53 -3.53 1.56
N ALA A 923 -13.03 -4.76 1.39
CA ALA A 923 -12.57 -5.66 2.43
C ALA A 923 -13.53 -5.74 3.63
N VAL A 924 -14.84 -5.93 3.38
CA VAL A 924 -15.87 -5.97 4.44
C VAL A 924 -15.57 -7.08 5.46
N ALA A 925 -14.92 -8.17 5.03
CA ALA A 925 -14.46 -9.23 5.92
C ALA A 925 -13.52 -8.72 7.04
N SER A 926 -12.70 -7.70 6.76
CA SER A 926 -11.81 -7.07 7.75
C SER A 926 -12.56 -6.43 8.91
N MET A 927 -13.79 -5.99 8.65
CA MET A 927 -14.67 -5.40 9.65
C MET A 927 -15.49 -6.46 10.39
N LEU A 928 -16.00 -7.46 9.66
CA LEU A 928 -16.93 -8.47 10.17
C LEU A 928 -16.31 -9.43 11.19
N TYR A 929 -15.00 -9.61 11.17
CA TYR A 929 -14.32 -10.67 11.90
C TYR A 929 -13.26 -10.14 12.86
N LEU A 930 -13.35 -10.57 14.12
CA LEU A 930 -12.38 -10.29 15.17
C LEU A 930 -11.08 -11.08 14.98
N ASP A 931 -11.12 -12.18 14.23
CA ASP A 931 -9.97 -13.03 13.88
C ASP A 931 -9.35 -12.70 12.50
N TYR A 932 -9.81 -11.64 11.81
CA TYR A 932 -9.30 -11.29 10.49
C TYR A 932 -7.80 -10.97 10.52
N SER A 933 -7.01 -11.74 9.77
CA SER A 933 -5.55 -11.62 9.70
C SER A 933 -4.86 -11.64 11.08
N ARG A 934 -5.34 -12.51 11.97
CA ARG A 934 -4.82 -12.68 13.33
C ARG A 934 -4.66 -14.17 13.67
N GLU A 935 -3.55 -14.50 14.30
CA GLU A 935 -3.27 -15.86 14.78
C GLU A 935 -4.05 -16.19 16.06
N ASP A 936 -4.13 -17.48 16.39
CA ASP A 936 -4.74 -17.95 17.64
C ASP A 936 -4.05 -17.30 18.86
N GLY A 937 -4.86 -16.72 19.75
CA GLY A 937 -4.38 -15.99 20.93
C GLY A 937 -4.11 -14.49 20.70
N GLU A 938 -4.17 -14.02 19.46
CA GLU A 938 -4.03 -12.59 19.12
C GLU A 938 -5.37 -11.84 19.02
N TRP A 939 -6.49 -12.54 19.18
CA TRP A 939 -7.85 -12.00 19.18
C TRP A 939 -8.68 -12.60 20.32
N GLU A 940 -9.82 -11.97 20.64
CA GLU A 940 -10.78 -12.47 21.62
C GLU A 940 -12.17 -12.63 20.98
N PRO A 941 -12.93 -13.68 21.34
CA PRO A 941 -14.29 -13.85 20.83
C PRO A 941 -15.23 -12.78 21.38
N ASN A 942 -16.33 -12.57 20.66
CA ASN A 942 -17.42 -11.71 21.10
C ASN A 942 -18.12 -12.27 22.36
N GLN A 943 -19.04 -11.49 22.91
CA GLN A 943 -19.77 -11.85 24.14
C GLN A 943 -20.57 -13.17 24.07
N PHE A 944 -20.77 -13.74 22.88
CA PHE A 944 -21.44 -15.02 22.66
C PHE A 944 -20.48 -16.16 22.30
N GLY A 945 -19.17 -15.92 22.30
CA GLY A 945 -18.14 -16.90 21.98
C GLY A 945 -17.84 -17.05 20.48
N GLY A 946 -18.43 -16.20 19.63
CA GLY A 946 -18.18 -16.19 18.18
C GLY A 946 -17.05 -15.25 17.76
N ARG A 947 -16.63 -15.33 16.50
CA ARG A 947 -15.61 -14.47 15.91
C ARG A 947 -16.16 -13.20 15.27
N GLU A 948 -17.48 -13.09 15.20
CA GLU A 948 -18.17 -11.98 14.55
C GLU A 948 -18.01 -10.69 15.37
N ASN A 949 -17.63 -9.61 14.71
CA ASN A 949 -17.56 -8.28 15.28
C ASN A 949 -18.94 -7.63 15.26
N LEU A 950 -19.68 -7.78 16.36
CA LEU A 950 -21.09 -7.38 16.46
C LEU A 950 -21.29 -5.87 16.26
N GLU A 951 -20.34 -5.07 16.72
CA GLU A 951 -20.36 -3.61 16.61
C GLU A 951 -20.18 -3.18 15.14
N ALA A 952 -19.29 -3.83 14.40
CA ALA A 952 -19.12 -3.57 12.96
C ALA A 952 -20.36 -4.00 12.15
N ILE A 953 -20.95 -5.16 12.48
CA ILE A 953 -22.20 -5.63 11.86
C ILE A 953 -23.31 -4.59 12.09
N SER A 954 -23.50 -4.15 13.34
CA SER A 954 -24.49 -3.14 13.68
C SER A 954 -24.26 -1.82 12.95
N PHE A 955 -23.00 -1.39 12.82
CA PHE A 955 -22.63 -0.19 12.08
C PHE A 955 -22.98 -0.31 10.59
N LEU A 956 -22.62 -1.42 9.92
CA LEU A 956 -22.93 -1.63 8.51
C LEU A 956 -24.45 -1.65 8.26
N GLN A 957 -25.20 -2.28 9.15
CA GLN A 957 -26.67 -2.28 9.10
C GLN A 957 -27.24 -0.87 9.24
N GLU A 958 -26.72 -0.07 10.19
CA GLU A 958 -27.15 1.32 10.40
C GLU A 958 -26.80 2.20 9.19
N ALA A 959 -25.57 2.10 8.66
CA ALA A 959 -25.10 2.85 7.51
C ALA A 959 -25.97 2.57 6.27
N ASN A 960 -26.18 1.29 5.94
CA ASN A 960 -27.01 0.89 4.80
C ASN A 960 -28.47 1.34 4.98
N ALA A 961 -29.10 1.05 6.12
CA ALA A 961 -30.50 1.42 6.35
C ALA A 961 -30.72 2.93 6.30
N THR A 962 -29.77 3.72 6.81
CA THR A 962 -29.84 5.18 6.82
C THR A 962 -29.61 5.73 5.41
N ALA A 963 -28.62 5.21 4.67
CA ALA A 963 -28.33 5.62 3.30
C ALA A 963 -29.55 5.43 2.38
N TYR A 964 -30.15 4.23 2.36
CA TYR A 964 -31.34 3.96 1.53
C TYR A 964 -32.57 4.77 1.94
N ARG A 965 -32.76 5.02 3.25
CA ARG A 965 -33.89 5.81 3.74
C ARG A 965 -33.80 7.26 3.30
N ARG A 966 -32.59 7.84 3.36
CA ARG A 966 -32.36 9.25 3.03
C ARG A 966 -32.21 9.50 1.54
N ASN A 967 -31.62 8.55 0.82
CA ASN A 967 -31.27 8.66 -0.59
C ASN A 967 -31.87 7.49 -1.39
N PRO A 968 -33.19 7.47 -1.66
CA PRO A 968 -33.81 6.41 -2.46
C PRO A 968 -33.19 6.30 -3.87
N GLY A 969 -33.00 5.07 -4.34
CA GLY A 969 -32.47 4.78 -5.67
C GLY A 969 -30.94 4.73 -5.77
N ILE A 970 -30.22 4.92 -4.66
CA ILE A 970 -28.78 4.65 -4.59
C ILE A 970 -28.47 3.15 -4.58
N VAL A 971 -27.19 2.79 -4.68
CA VAL A 971 -26.73 1.41 -4.43
C VAL A 971 -25.59 1.37 -3.42
N MET A 972 -25.65 0.41 -2.50
CA MET A 972 -24.54 0.10 -1.58
C MET A 972 -23.92 -1.22 -2.00
N ILE A 973 -22.61 -1.25 -2.24
CA ILE A 973 -21.87 -2.40 -2.79
C ILE A 973 -20.87 -2.92 -1.76
N ALA A 974 -20.80 -4.22 -1.56
CA ALA A 974 -19.82 -4.87 -0.68
C ALA A 974 -18.85 -5.76 -1.45
N GLU A 975 -17.56 -5.65 -1.13
CA GLU A 975 -16.58 -6.71 -1.38
C GLU A 975 -16.40 -7.54 -0.11
N GLU A 976 -16.85 -8.79 -0.14
CA GLU A 976 -16.85 -9.71 0.99
C GLU A 976 -16.45 -11.11 0.52
N SER A 977 -15.34 -11.62 1.05
CA SER A 977 -14.60 -12.76 0.50
C SER A 977 -14.65 -14.06 1.34
N THR A 978 -15.45 -14.11 2.41
CA THR A 978 -15.51 -15.25 3.35
C THR A 978 -16.84 -16.02 3.34
N ALA A 979 -17.71 -15.72 2.39
CA ALA A 979 -19.05 -16.31 2.26
C ALA A 979 -19.97 -16.00 3.46
N PHE A 980 -19.88 -14.77 4.01
CA PHE A 980 -20.84 -14.30 5.00
C PHE A 980 -22.26 -14.33 4.40
N PRO A 981 -23.28 -14.89 5.10
CA PRO A 981 -24.62 -15.01 4.56
C PRO A 981 -25.41 -13.70 4.68
N GLY A 982 -26.22 -13.39 3.66
CA GLY A 982 -27.19 -12.29 3.72
C GLY A 982 -26.54 -10.92 3.62
N VAL A 983 -25.43 -10.81 2.88
CA VAL A 983 -24.75 -9.53 2.65
C VAL A 983 -25.70 -8.54 1.96
N THR A 984 -26.42 -9.02 0.94
CA THR A 984 -27.37 -8.21 0.17
C THR A 984 -28.82 -8.32 0.63
N GLN A 985 -29.06 -8.95 1.78
CA GLN A 985 -30.39 -9.08 2.36
C GLN A 985 -30.77 -7.84 3.19
N PRO A 986 -32.06 -7.47 3.26
CA PRO A 986 -32.52 -6.36 4.08
C PRO A 986 -32.15 -6.52 5.56
N THR A 987 -31.85 -5.40 6.22
CA THR A 987 -31.48 -5.38 7.65
C THR A 987 -32.60 -5.88 8.57
N GLU A 988 -33.87 -5.69 8.19
CA GLU A 988 -35.04 -6.23 8.90
C GLU A 988 -35.07 -7.77 8.96
N ASN A 989 -34.35 -8.44 8.04
CA ASN A 989 -34.22 -9.89 7.96
C ASN A 989 -32.85 -10.37 8.44
N ASN A 990 -32.16 -9.59 9.28
CA ASN A 990 -30.80 -9.81 9.78
C ASN A 990 -29.70 -9.83 8.70
N GLY A 991 -29.95 -9.26 7.50
CA GLY A 991 -28.90 -9.03 6.52
C GLY A 991 -28.01 -7.83 6.87
N LEU A 992 -26.91 -7.66 6.15
CA LEU A 992 -26.06 -6.46 6.28
C LEU A 992 -26.67 -5.23 5.61
N GLY A 993 -27.63 -5.42 4.70
CA GLY A 993 -28.35 -4.34 4.03
C GLY A 993 -27.69 -3.79 2.78
N PHE A 994 -26.60 -4.39 2.28
CA PHE A 994 -26.04 -3.98 0.99
C PHE A 994 -27.04 -4.28 -0.14
N GLY A 995 -26.93 -3.55 -1.24
CA GLY A 995 -27.72 -3.79 -2.44
C GLY A 995 -27.10 -4.81 -3.37
N ILE A 996 -25.77 -4.79 -3.46
CA ILE A 996 -24.98 -5.60 -4.38
C ILE A 996 -23.73 -6.14 -3.66
N LYS A 997 -23.27 -7.33 -4.05
CA LYS A 997 -22.01 -7.94 -3.59
C LYS A 997 -21.11 -8.29 -4.78
N TRP A 998 -19.81 -8.05 -4.66
CA TRP A 998 -18.83 -8.54 -5.61
C TRP A 998 -18.77 -10.07 -5.62
N ASN A 999 -18.87 -10.68 -6.79
CA ASN A 999 -18.76 -12.13 -6.94
C ASN A 999 -17.30 -12.58 -7.11
N MET A 1000 -16.55 -12.58 -6.01
CA MET A 1000 -15.14 -12.97 -5.99
C MET A 1000 -14.92 -14.43 -6.42
N GLY A 1001 -15.88 -15.32 -6.13
CA GLY A 1001 -15.83 -16.72 -6.56
C GLY A 1001 -15.90 -16.85 -8.09
N TRP A 1002 -16.85 -16.17 -8.73
CA TRP A 1002 -16.92 -16.12 -10.20
C TRP A 1002 -15.66 -15.51 -10.81
N MET A 1003 -15.14 -14.43 -10.21
CA MET A 1003 -13.95 -13.75 -10.72
C MET A 1003 -12.76 -14.72 -10.74
N HIS A 1004 -12.45 -15.37 -9.62
CA HIS A 1004 -11.35 -16.34 -9.54
C HIS A 1004 -11.54 -17.52 -10.50
N ASP A 1005 -12.70 -18.17 -10.45
CA ASP A 1005 -12.98 -19.35 -11.28
C ASP A 1005 -12.86 -19.04 -12.77
N SER A 1006 -13.41 -17.90 -13.20
CA SER A 1006 -13.47 -17.53 -14.61
C SER A 1006 -12.12 -17.04 -15.14
N LEU A 1007 -11.35 -16.26 -14.36
CA LEU A 1007 -9.99 -15.84 -14.72
C LEU A 1007 -9.03 -17.03 -14.78
N GLU A 1008 -9.09 -17.95 -13.81
CA GLU A 1008 -8.30 -19.17 -13.87
C GLU A 1008 -8.64 -20.01 -15.10
N TYR A 1009 -9.93 -20.16 -15.43
CA TYR A 1009 -10.34 -20.92 -16.61
C TYR A 1009 -9.79 -20.34 -17.93
N VAL A 1010 -9.87 -19.01 -18.11
CA VAL A 1010 -9.37 -18.38 -19.35
C VAL A 1010 -7.84 -18.31 -19.40
N ALA A 1011 -7.16 -18.37 -18.25
CA ALA A 1011 -5.70 -18.49 -18.20
C ALA A 1011 -5.18 -19.86 -18.65
N GLU A 1012 -5.99 -20.92 -18.50
CA GLU A 1012 -5.62 -22.25 -18.99
C GLU A 1012 -5.47 -22.29 -20.52
N ASP A 1013 -4.43 -22.98 -21.00
CA ASP A 1013 -4.28 -23.29 -22.42
C ASP A 1013 -5.57 -23.96 -22.94
N PRO A 1014 -6.10 -23.55 -24.11
CA PRO A 1014 -7.34 -24.11 -24.65
C PRO A 1014 -7.35 -25.64 -24.73
N MET A 1015 -6.19 -26.31 -24.87
CA MET A 1015 -6.11 -27.76 -24.87
C MET A 1015 -6.49 -28.39 -23.51
N TYR A 1016 -6.25 -27.70 -22.40
CA TYR A 1016 -6.48 -28.20 -21.04
C TYR A 1016 -7.78 -27.71 -20.41
N ARG A 1017 -8.43 -26.68 -20.98
CA ARG A 1017 -9.71 -26.13 -20.50
C ARG A 1017 -10.82 -27.17 -20.27
N HIS A 1018 -10.83 -28.28 -21.01
CA HIS A 1018 -11.81 -29.35 -20.82
C HIS A 1018 -11.74 -30.00 -19.42
N TYR A 1019 -10.57 -30.02 -18.77
CA TYR A 1019 -10.39 -30.50 -17.40
C TYR A 1019 -10.93 -29.52 -16.35
N HIS A 1020 -11.09 -28.25 -16.73
CA HIS A 1020 -11.47 -27.15 -15.85
C HIS A 1020 -12.85 -26.56 -16.21
N HIS A 1021 -13.60 -27.21 -17.10
CA HIS A 1021 -14.90 -26.73 -17.60
C HIS A 1021 -15.89 -26.38 -16.48
N GLY A 1022 -15.80 -27.10 -15.35
CA GLY A 1022 -16.62 -26.85 -14.16
C GLY A 1022 -16.47 -25.44 -13.57
N LYS A 1023 -15.28 -24.82 -13.65
CA LYS A 1023 -15.01 -23.47 -13.10
C LYS A 1023 -15.99 -22.43 -13.66
N MET A 1024 -16.23 -22.44 -14.97
CA MET A 1024 -17.16 -21.51 -15.62
C MET A 1024 -18.63 -21.75 -15.28
N THR A 1025 -18.99 -22.96 -14.85
CA THR A 1025 -20.38 -23.32 -14.53
C THR A 1025 -20.72 -23.20 -13.04
N PHE A 1026 -19.71 -23.16 -12.17
CA PHE A 1026 -19.89 -23.31 -10.74
C PHE A 1026 -20.55 -22.10 -10.08
N SER A 1027 -20.24 -20.89 -10.55
CA SER A 1027 -20.85 -19.64 -10.07
C SER A 1027 -22.39 -19.67 -10.07
N LEU A 1028 -23.00 -20.31 -11.06
CA LEU A 1028 -24.46 -20.40 -11.19
C LEU A 1028 -25.13 -21.31 -10.15
N VAL A 1029 -24.36 -22.12 -9.42
CA VAL A 1029 -24.89 -22.88 -8.28
C VAL A 1029 -25.34 -21.94 -7.16
N TYR A 1030 -24.69 -20.78 -7.02
CA TYR A 1030 -24.96 -19.80 -5.97
C TYR A 1030 -25.26 -18.39 -6.49
N ALA A 1031 -25.28 -18.15 -7.81
CA ALA A 1031 -25.50 -16.81 -8.39
C ALA A 1031 -26.79 -16.10 -7.97
N TYR A 1032 -27.74 -16.81 -7.34
CA TYR A 1032 -29.00 -16.25 -6.85
C TYR A 1032 -29.11 -16.21 -5.32
N SER A 1033 -28.01 -16.46 -4.59
CA SER A 1033 -27.98 -16.33 -3.13
C SER A 1033 -27.83 -14.88 -2.67
N GLU A 1034 -27.25 -14.04 -3.52
CA GLU A 1034 -27.01 -12.61 -3.30
C GLU A 1034 -27.22 -11.87 -4.64
N ASN A 1035 -27.39 -10.55 -4.60
CA ASN A 1035 -27.38 -9.73 -5.80
C ASN A 1035 -25.93 -9.46 -6.21
N PHE A 1036 -25.45 -10.11 -7.27
CA PHE A 1036 -24.03 -10.06 -7.63
C PHE A 1036 -23.70 -9.00 -8.70
N ILE A 1037 -22.55 -8.36 -8.53
CA ILE A 1037 -21.78 -7.74 -9.61
C ILE A 1037 -20.56 -8.65 -9.90
N LEU A 1038 -20.17 -8.72 -11.16
CA LEU A 1038 -19.05 -9.51 -11.66
C LEU A 1038 -17.85 -8.56 -11.83
N PRO A 1039 -16.86 -8.57 -10.91
CA PRO A 1039 -15.76 -7.63 -10.96
C PRO A 1039 -14.55 -8.21 -11.71
N ILE A 1040 -13.99 -7.43 -12.62
CA ILE A 1040 -12.59 -7.54 -13.06
C ILE A 1040 -11.93 -6.22 -12.71
N SER A 1041 -11.57 -6.10 -11.43
CA SER A 1041 -11.16 -4.86 -10.79
C SER A 1041 -9.66 -4.58 -10.91
N HIS A 1042 -9.25 -3.44 -10.37
CA HIS A 1042 -7.85 -3.01 -10.27
C HIS A 1042 -6.93 -4.04 -9.59
N ASP A 1043 -7.42 -4.74 -8.57
CA ASP A 1043 -6.66 -5.75 -7.82
C ASP A 1043 -6.24 -6.96 -8.65
N GLU A 1044 -6.94 -7.24 -9.75
CA GLU A 1044 -6.68 -8.42 -10.58
C GLU A 1044 -5.61 -8.20 -11.64
N VAL A 1045 -5.11 -6.97 -11.79
CA VAL A 1045 -4.20 -6.57 -12.87
C VAL A 1045 -2.94 -5.86 -12.37
N VAL A 1046 -2.49 -6.25 -11.16
CA VAL A 1046 -1.33 -5.74 -10.43
C VAL A 1046 -0.55 -6.86 -9.74
N TYR A 1047 0.55 -6.51 -9.06
CA TYR A 1047 1.33 -7.39 -8.17
C TYR A 1047 1.77 -8.72 -8.81
N GLY A 1048 2.07 -8.73 -10.11
CA GLY A 1048 2.51 -9.93 -10.82
C GLY A 1048 1.38 -10.85 -11.29
N LYS A 1049 0.11 -10.48 -11.08
CA LYS A 1049 -1.05 -11.24 -11.58
C LYS A 1049 -1.21 -11.13 -13.11
N GLY A 1050 -0.53 -10.19 -13.77
CA GLY A 1050 -0.67 -9.86 -15.19
C GLY A 1050 -1.94 -9.10 -15.54
N SER A 1051 -1.93 -8.31 -16.61
CA SER A 1051 -3.14 -7.71 -17.18
C SER A 1051 -4.10 -8.79 -17.73
N LEU A 1052 -5.38 -8.46 -17.96
CA LEU A 1052 -6.33 -9.42 -18.56
C LEU A 1052 -5.81 -9.99 -19.88
N LEU A 1053 -5.15 -9.18 -20.71
CA LEU A 1053 -4.53 -9.65 -21.95
C LEU A 1053 -3.43 -10.69 -21.67
N ARG A 1054 -2.58 -10.44 -20.66
CA ARG A 1054 -1.45 -11.32 -20.32
C ARG A 1054 -1.86 -12.59 -19.60
N LYS A 1055 -3.06 -12.63 -19.02
CA LYS A 1055 -3.67 -13.87 -18.53
C LYS A 1055 -4.04 -14.81 -19.69
N MET A 1056 -4.36 -14.29 -20.88
CA MET A 1056 -4.77 -15.12 -22.00
C MET A 1056 -3.57 -15.89 -22.63
N PRO A 1057 -3.71 -17.19 -22.91
CA PRO A 1057 -2.66 -17.99 -23.55
C PRO A 1057 -2.64 -17.82 -25.08
N GLY A 1058 -1.49 -18.12 -25.69
CA GLY A 1058 -1.31 -18.15 -27.15
C GLY A 1058 -0.59 -16.93 -27.72
N ASP A 1059 -0.58 -16.83 -29.04
CA ASP A 1059 -0.06 -15.66 -29.76
C ASP A 1059 -0.95 -14.42 -29.55
N ARG A 1060 -0.47 -13.24 -29.94
CA ARG A 1060 -1.17 -11.97 -29.70
C ARG A 1060 -2.60 -11.95 -30.24
N TRP A 1061 -2.86 -12.55 -31.39
CA TRP A 1061 -4.20 -12.60 -31.96
C TRP A 1061 -5.13 -13.43 -31.06
N LYS A 1062 -4.68 -14.61 -30.60
CA LYS A 1062 -5.43 -15.45 -29.66
C LYS A 1062 -5.64 -14.78 -28.31
N GLN A 1063 -4.67 -14.02 -27.82
CA GLN A 1063 -4.81 -13.28 -26.57
C GLN A 1063 -5.94 -12.24 -26.67
N LEU A 1064 -5.92 -11.42 -27.72
CA LEU A 1064 -6.98 -10.43 -27.97
C LEU A 1064 -8.35 -11.09 -28.21
N ALA A 1065 -8.40 -12.17 -29.00
CA ALA A 1065 -9.63 -12.95 -29.19
C ALA A 1065 -10.14 -13.54 -27.86
N GLY A 1066 -9.24 -14.03 -27.01
CA GLY A 1066 -9.55 -14.51 -25.66
C GLY A 1066 -10.17 -13.43 -24.79
N VAL A 1067 -9.60 -12.21 -24.77
CA VAL A 1067 -10.19 -11.05 -24.07
C VAL A 1067 -11.59 -10.76 -24.60
N ARG A 1068 -11.76 -10.66 -25.92
CA ARG A 1068 -13.06 -10.40 -26.55
C ARG A 1068 -14.12 -11.43 -26.18
N ALA A 1069 -13.80 -12.72 -26.28
CA ALA A 1069 -14.71 -13.79 -25.92
C ALA A 1069 -15.06 -13.78 -24.43
N TYR A 1070 -14.08 -13.50 -23.57
CA TYR A 1070 -14.27 -13.45 -22.13
C TYR A 1070 -15.16 -12.29 -21.70
N LEU A 1071 -14.93 -11.08 -22.23
CA LEU A 1071 -15.77 -9.92 -21.93
C LEU A 1071 -17.21 -10.12 -22.44
N ALA A 1072 -17.39 -10.68 -23.64
CA ALA A 1072 -18.72 -11.01 -24.16
C ALA A 1072 -19.39 -12.14 -23.35
N TYR A 1073 -18.64 -13.08 -22.77
CA TYR A 1073 -19.19 -14.05 -21.82
C TYR A 1073 -19.61 -13.38 -20.51
N MET A 1074 -18.76 -12.53 -19.95
CA MET A 1074 -18.99 -11.81 -18.70
C MET A 1074 -20.26 -10.97 -18.73
N TRP A 1075 -20.49 -10.20 -19.80
CA TRP A 1075 -21.73 -9.41 -19.95
C TRP A 1075 -22.98 -10.26 -20.17
N ALA A 1076 -22.84 -11.48 -20.72
CA ALA A 1076 -23.96 -12.39 -20.91
C ALA A 1076 -24.30 -13.19 -19.65
N HIS A 1077 -23.33 -13.39 -18.75
CA HIS A 1077 -23.51 -14.10 -17.49
C HIS A 1077 -24.43 -13.30 -16.53
N PRO A 1078 -25.30 -13.95 -15.73
CA PRO A 1078 -26.10 -13.27 -14.72
C PRO A 1078 -25.24 -12.48 -13.71
N GLY A 1079 -25.64 -11.24 -13.44
CA GLY A 1079 -24.97 -10.30 -12.54
C GLY A 1079 -24.73 -8.96 -13.23
N LYS A 1080 -24.41 -7.91 -12.45
CA LYS A 1080 -23.96 -6.62 -12.99
C LYS A 1080 -22.49 -6.69 -13.44
N GLN A 1081 -21.97 -5.70 -14.16
CA GLN A 1081 -20.61 -5.74 -14.71
C GLN A 1081 -19.74 -4.62 -14.15
N LEU A 1082 -18.51 -4.94 -13.76
CA LEU A 1082 -17.47 -3.97 -13.42
C LEU A 1082 -16.16 -4.32 -14.11
N LEU A 1083 -15.60 -3.37 -14.85
CA LEU A 1083 -14.33 -3.52 -15.56
C LEU A 1083 -13.40 -2.35 -15.25
N PHE A 1084 -12.18 -2.66 -14.82
CA PHE A 1084 -11.18 -1.65 -14.52
C PHE A 1084 -10.57 -1.04 -15.78
N MET A 1085 -10.25 0.25 -15.69
CA MET A 1085 -9.58 1.02 -16.72
C MET A 1085 -8.31 0.32 -17.26
N GLY A 1086 -8.11 0.38 -18.58
CA GLY A 1086 -7.06 -0.33 -19.30
C GLY A 1086 -7.50 -1.67 -19.84
N GLN A 1087 -8.46 -2.36 -19.22
CA GLN A 1087 -8.90 -3.68 -19.70
C GLN A 1087 -9.78 -3.60 -20.95
N GLU A 1088 -10.50 -2.50 -21.15
CA GLU A 1088 -11.40 -2.24 -22.27
C GLU A 1088 -10.71 -2.13 -23.63
N PHE A 1089 -9.42 -1.76 -23.65
CA PHE A 1089 -8.56 -1.83 -24.85
C PHE A 1089 -7.49 -2.93 -24.74
N ALA A 1090 -7.65 -3.86 -23.79
CA ALA A 1090 -6.70 -4.94 -23.54
C ALA A 1090 -5.27 -4.44 -23.33
N GLN A 1091 -5.06 -3.53 -22.37
CA GLN A 1091 -3.72 -3.06 -22.00
C GLN A 1091 -2.77 -4.23 -21.72
N GLU A 1092 -1.55 -4.09 -22.20
CA GLU A 1092 -0.56 -5.16 -22.13
C GLU A 1092 0.17 -5.23 -20.79
N SER A 1093 0.53 -4.08 -20.20
CA SER A 1093 1.14 -4.06 -18.88
C SER A 1093 0.10 -4.19 -17.78
N GLU A 1094 0.55 -4.65 -16.62
CA GLU A 1094 -0.17 -4.40 -15.37
C GLU A 1094 -0.43 -2.91 -15.18
N TRP A 1095 -1.48 -2.61 -14.42
CA TRP A 1095 -1.71 -1.25 -13.96
C TRP A 1095 -0.58 -0.80 -13.04
N ASN A 1096 -0.22 0.47 -13.16
CA ASN A 1096 0.77 1.11 -12.31
C ASN A 1096 0.27 2.52 -11.99
N ASN A 1097 0.04 2.81 -10.71
CA ASN A 1097 -0.51 4.08 -10.26
C ASN A 1097 0.43 5.28 -10.47
N GLU A 1098 1.71 5.06 -10.74
CA GLU A 1098 2.72 6.11 -10.96
C GLU A 1098 2.80 6.61 -12.42
N ARG A 1099 2.03 6.03 -13.35
CA ARG A 1099 1.99 6.47 -14.75
C ARG A 1099 0.57 6.45 -15.31
N SER A 1100 0.36 7.17 -16.41
CA SER A 1100 -0.89 7.05 -17.18
C SER A 1100 -1.03 5.63 -17.76
N LEU A 1101 -2.27 5.25 -18.08
CA LEU A 1101 -2.52 4.06 -18.91
C LEU A 1101 -1.77 4.15 -20.25
N ASP A 1102 -1.53 2.99 -20.87
CA ASP A 1102 -0.83 2.87 -22.15
C ASP A 1102 -1.74 3.25 -23.33
N TRP A 1103 -2.26 4.50 -23.34
CA TRP A 1103 -3.24 5.01 -24.31
C TRP A 1103 -2.83 4.86 -25.78
N TRP A 1104 -1.53 4.84 -26.06
CA TRP A 1104 -1.01 4.60 -27.41
C TRP A 1104 -1.41 3.23 -27.97
N LEU A 1105 -1.76 2.25 -27.12
CA LEU A 1105 -2.31 0.96 -27.56
C LEU A 1105 -3.69 1.14 -28.20
N ALA A 1106 -4.55 1.98 -27.62
CA ALA A 1106 -5.89 2.26 -28.15
C ALA A 1106 -5.88 2.85 -29.56
N ASP A 1107 -4.77 3.48 -29.98
CA ASP A 1107 -4.57 3.98 -31.35
C ASP A 1107 -4.18 2.88 -32.36
N THR A 1108 -3.92 1.65 -31.88
CA THR A 1108 -3.59 0.50 -32.75
C THR A 1108 -4.84 -0.29 -33.08
N GLU A 1109 -5.00 -0.67 -34.36
CA GLU A 1109 -6.18 -1.38 -34.88
C GLU A 1109 -6.60 -2.61 -34.04
N PRO A 1110 -5.69 -3.51 -33.57
CA PRO A 1110 -6.11 -4.68 -32.80
C PRO A 1110 -6.68 -4.36 -31.41
N HIS A 1111 -6.19 -3.31 -30.75
CA HIS A 1111 -6.63 -2.90 -29.41
C HIS A 1111 -7.87 -1.99 -29.49
N HIS A 1112 -7.92 -1.11 -30.50
CA HIS A 1112 -9.11 -0.35 -30.86
C HIS A 1112 -10.31 -1.27 -31.12
N GLY A 1113 -10.08 -2.39 -31.82
CA GLY A 1113 -11.13 -3.40 -32.05
C GLY A 1113 -11.69 -4.02 -30.77
N VAL A 1114 -10.90 -4.11 -29.68
CA VAL A 1114 -11.41 -4.55 -28.37
C VAL A 1114 -12.28 -3.45 -27.75
N GLN A 1115 -11.87 -2.19 -27.83
CA GLN A 1115 -12.68 -1.04 -27.39
C GLN A 1115 -14.02 -0.94 -28.12
N GLU A 1116 -14.01 -1.10 -29.44
CA GLU A 1116 -15.23 -1.12 -30.26
C GLU A 1116 -16.14 -2.29 -29.87
N LEU A 1117 -15.57 -3.45 -29.55
CA LEU A 1117 -16.36 -4.57 -29.04
C LEU A 1117 -17.01 -4.21 -27.70
N VAL A 1118 -16.28 -3.62 -26.76
CA VAL A 1118 -16.83 -3.20 -25.46
C VAL A 1118 -17.97 -2.21 -25.65
N ALA A 1119 -17.80 -1.22 -26.55
CA ALA A 1119 -18.87 -0.28 -26.90
C ALA A 1119 -20.11 -1.01 -27.44
N ARG A 1120 -19.93 -1.97 -28.35
CA ARG A 1120 -21.03 -2.78 -28.90
C ARG A 1120 -21.69 -3.66 -27.84
N ILE A 1121 -20.92 -4.31 -26.98
CA ILE A 1121 -21.41 -5.13 -25.87
C ILE A 1121 -22.31 -4.28 -24.97
N ASN A 1122 -21.87 -3.07 -24.62
CA ASN A 1122 -22.62 -2.14 -23.78
C ASN A 1122 -23.90 -1.61 -24.46
N GLU A 1123 -23.86 -1.34 -25.76
CA GLU A 1123 -25.04 -1.00 -26.55
C GLU A 1123 -26.09 -2.11 -26.47
N VAL A 1124 -25.72 -3.34 -26.84
CA VAL A 1124 -26.64 -4.49 -26.84
C VAL A 1124 -27.12 -4.83 -25.42
N TYR A 1125 -26.27 -4.68 -24.41
CA TYR A 1125 -26.62 -4.86 -23.00
C TYR A 1125 -27.75 -3.91 -22.57
N LYS A 1126 -27.64 -2.61 -22.87
CA LYS A 1126 -28.68 -1.63 -22.55
C LYS A 1126 -29.99 -1.89 -23.31
N GLU A 1127 -29.90 -2.30 -24.57
CA GLU A 1127 -31.06 -2.55 -25.42
C GLU A 1127 -31.78 -3.88 -25.13
N THR A 1128 -31.15 -4.79 -24.38
CA THR A 1128 -31.66 -6.15 -24.18
C THR A 1128 -31.98 -6.45 -22.71
N PRO A 1129 -33.23 -6.25 -22.26
CA PRO A 1129 -33.64 -6.51 -20.87
C PRO A 1129 -33.31 -7.90 -20.34
N ALA A 1130 -33.21 -8.92 -21.20
CA ALA A 1130 -32.86 -10.28 -20.81
C ALA A 1130 -31.49 -10.36 -20.12
N LEU A 1131 -30.57 -9.43 -20.45
CA LEU A 1131 -29.22 -9.40 -19.90
C LEU A 1131 -29.14 -8.80 -18.48
N TRP A 1132 -30.17 -8.11 -17.98
CA TRP A 1132 -30.07 -7.39 -16.70
C TRP A 1132 -31.33 -7.36 -15.82
N ALA A 1133 -32.54 -7.53 -16.38
CA ALA A 1133 -33.80 -7.33 -15.65
C ALA A 1133 -34.13 -8.45 -14.65
N GLN A 1134 -33.45 -9.60 -14.80
CA GLN A 1134 -33.64 -10.81 -14.02
C GLN A 1134 -32.28 -11.45 -13.62
N ASP A 1135 -31.23 -10.66 -13.42
CA ASP A 1135 -29.93 -11.17 -12.93
C ASP A 1135 -30.07 -11.89 -11.59
N ASN A 1136 -30.94 -11.38 -10.73
CA ASN A 1136 -31.09 -11.82 -9.34
C ASN A 1136 -32.12 -12.96 -9.18
N THR A 1137 -32.64 -13.53 -10.27
CA THR A 1137 -33.62 -14.63 -10.21
C THR A 1137 -33.25 -15.78 -11.15
N PRO A 1138 -33.48 -17.05 -10.73
CA PRO A 1138 -33.22 -18.20 -11.59
C PRO A 1138 -33.99 -18.19 -12.92
N ASP A 1139 -35.15 -17.52 -12.97
CA ASP A 1139 -36.00 -17.43 -14.16
C ASP A 1139 -35.32 -16.68 -15.32
N GLY A 1140 -34.31 -15.84 -15.02
CA GLY A 1140 -33.57 -15.06 -16.01
C GLY A 1140 -32.52 -15.85 -16.81
N PHE A 1141 -32.30 -17.13 -16.50
CA PHE A 1141 -31.22 -17.93 -17.10
C PHE A 1141 -31.60 -19.40 -17.29
N ASN A 1142 -31.16 -20.00 -18.40
CA ASN A 1142 -31.23 -21.45 -18.57
C ASN A 1142 -30.05 -21.98 -19.42
N TRP A 1143 -29.39 -23.04 -18.96
CA TRP A 1143 -28.38 -23.73 -19.74
C TRP A 1143 -29.02 -24.45 -20.95
N LEU A 1144 -28.43 -24.26 -22.13
CA LEU A 1144 -28.78 -25.04 -23.34
C LEU A 1144 -27.86 -26.26 -23.43
N ASP A 1145 -26.55 -26.04 -23.29
CA ASP A 1145 -25.54 -27.08 -23.09
C ASP A 1145 -24.38 -26.52 -22.24
N ALA A 1146 -24.23 -27.08 -21.05
CA ALA A 1146 -23.16 -26.75 -20.08
C ALA A 1146 -22.09 -27.86 -20.01
N ASN A 1147 -22.22 -28.94 -20.80
CA ASN A 1147 -21.40 -30.14 -20.67
C ASN A 1147 -20.56 -30.44 -21.92
N ASP A 1148 -20.42 -29.48 -22.85
CA ASP A 1148 -19.60 -29.64 -24.07
C ASP A 1148 -18.11 -29.30 -23.80
N ALA A 1149 -17.58 -29.85 -22.71
CA ALA A 1149 -16.20 -29.68 -22.28
C ALA A 1149 -15.20 -30.11 -23.36
N GLY A 1150 -15.52 -31.15 -24.13
CA GLY A 1150 -14.66 -31.64 -25.22
C GLY A 1150 -14.46 -30.63 -26.36
N ARG A 1151 -15.35 -29.65 -26.49
CA ARG A 1151 -15.23 -28.54 -27.46
C ARG A 1151 -14.92 -27.19 -26.82
N ASN A 1152 -14.83 -27.12 -25.49
CA ASN A 1152 -14.75 -25.88 -24.70
C ASN A 1152 -15.87 -24.88 -25.04
N THR A 1153 -17.08 -25.37 -25.29
CA THR A 1153 -18.22 -24.51 -25.64
C THR A 1153 -19.23 -24.45 -24.51
N PHE A 1154 -19.80 -23.26 -24.30
CA PHE A 1154 -20.89 -23.00 -23.37
C PHE A 1154 -22.04 -22.37 -24.13
N SER A 1155 -23.27 -22.87 -23.93
CA SER A 1155 -24.45 -22.24 -24.51
C SER A 1155 -25.59 -22.13 -23.50
N PHE A 1156 -26.18 -20.95 -23.44
CA PHE A 1156 -27.26 -20.64 -22.50
C PHE A 1156 -28.20 -19.59 -23.09
N VAL A 1157 -29.37 -19.47 -22.48
CA VAL A 1157 -30.36 -18.44 -22.78
C VAL A 1157 -30.57 -17.55 -21.57
N ARG A 1158 -30.66 -16.25 -21.82
CA ARG A 1158 -31.07 -15.21 -20.89
C ARG A 1158 -32.52 -14.81 -21.20
N TRP A 1159 -33.33 -14.55 -20.18
CA TRP A 1159 -34.75 -14.20 -20.33
C TRP A 1159 -35.08 -12.89 -19.63
N ASP A 1160 -35.86 -12.04 -20.31
CA ASP A 1160 -36.53 -10.94 -19.64
C ASP A 1160 -37.86 -11.36 -19.00
N ARG A 1161 -38.52 -10.43 -18.31
CA ARG A 1161 -39.80 -10.65 -17.63
C ARG A 1161 -40.98 -10.86 -18.60
N GLU A 1162 -40.83 -10.50 -19.87
CA GLU A 1162 -41.83 -10.66 -20.91
C GLU A 1162 -41.69 -12.00 -21.66
N GLY A 1163 -40.61 -12.75 -21.40
CA GLY A 1163 -40.31 -14.01 -22.06
C GLY A 1163 -39.59 -13.83 -23.39
N ASN A 1164 -38.92 -12.70 -23.63
CA ASN A 1164 -38.02 -12.53 -24.77
C ASN A 1164 -36.63 -13.09 -24.42
N PRO A 1165 -36.05 -13.95 -25.29
CA PRO A 1165 -34.74 -14.53 -25.04
C PRO A 1165 -33.59 -13.77 -25.69
N LEU A 1166 -32.41 -13.88 -25.10
CA LEU A 1166 -31.12 -13.76 -25.79
C LEU A 1166 -30.33 -15.06 -25.58
N VAL A 1167 -29.87 -15.68 -26.66
CA VAL A 1167 -29.05 -16.89 -26.61
C VAL A 1167 -27.58 -16.51 -26.74
N CYS A 1168 -26.75 -16.95 -25.81
CA CYS A 1168 -25.31 -16.81 -25.84
C CYS A 1168 -24.66 -18.17 -26.14
N LEU A 1169 -23.75 -18.20 -27.11
CA LEU A 1169 -22.90 -19.34 -27.42
C LEU A 1169 -21.45 -18.88 -27.44
N VAL A 1170 -20.62 -19.43 -26.57
CA VAL A 1170 -19.20 -19.08 -26.46
C VAL A 1170 -18.34 -20.29 -26.76
N ASN A 1171 -17.32 -20.10 -27.58
CA ASN A 1171 -16.28 -21.09 -27.89
C ASN A 1171 -14.94 -20.62 -27.33
N PHE A 1172 -14.47 -21.29 -26.29
CA PHE A 1172 -13.15 -21.06 -25.71
C PHE A 1172 -12.07 -22.00 -26.28
N ALA A 1173 -12.33 -22.71 -27.38
CA ALA A 1173 -11.29 -23.42 -28.12
C ALA A 1173 -10.59 -22.50 -29.11
N GLY A 1174 -9.32 -22.79 -29.42
CA GLY A 1174 -8.54 -22.07 -30.43
C GLY A 1174 -8.91 -22.39 -31.88
N ASN A 1175 -9.94 -23.21 -32.12
CA ASN A 1175 -10.39 -23.62 -33.45
C ASN A 1175 -11.89 -23.35 -33.62
N PRO A 1176 -12.36 -23.02 -34.85
CA PRO A 1176 -13.79 -22.90 -35.14
C PRO A 1176 -14.48 -24.26 -35.09
N HIS A 1177 -15.77 -24.26 -34.73
CA HIS A 1177 -16.65 -25.41 -34.83
C HIS A 1177 -17.65 -25.19 -35.96
N TYR A 1178 -17.48 -25.91 -37.06
CA TYR A 1178 -18.43 -25.93 -38.18
C TYR A 1178 -19.56 -26.94 -37.92
N ASP A 1179 -20.69 -26.70 -38.57
CA ASP A 1179 -21.89 -27.56 -38.49
C ASP A 1179 -22.35 -27.81 -37.03
N TYR A 1180 -22.11 -26.85 -36.13
CA TYR A 1180 -22.49 -26.94 -34.73
C TYR A 1180 -24.00 -26.87 -34.60
N ARG A 1181 -24.61 -27.87 -33.95
CA ARG A 1181 -26.05 -27.91 -33.77
C ARG A 1181 -26.42 -27.21 -32.46
N LEU A 1182 -26.85 -25.95 -32.55
CA LEU A 1182 -27.27 -25.16 -31.40
C LEU A 1182 -28.75 -25.41 -31.09
N ALA A 1183 -29.05 -25.85 -29.88
CA ALA A 1183 -30.42 -25.97 -29.37
C ALA A 1183 -31.01 -24.58 -29.11
N LEU A 1184 -32.27 -24.34 -29.50
CA LEU A 1184 -32.91 -23.03 -29.41
C LEU A 1184 -34.36 -23.14 -28.91
N PRO A 1185 -34.83 -22.16 -28.10
CA PRO A 1185 -36.16 -22.21 -27.50
C PRO A 1185 -37.29 -22.05 -28.53
N PHE A 1186 -37.01 -21.47 -29.69
CA PHE A 1186 -38.00 -21.20 -30.74
C PHE A 1186 -37.43 -21.47 -32.14
N ALA A 1187 -38.29 -21.94 -33.04
CA ALA A 1187 -38.01 -21.98 -34.48
C ALA A 1187 -38.18 -20.58 -35.10
N GLY A 1188 -37.65 -20.37 -36.30
CA GLY A 1188 -37.73 -19.08 -37.02
C GLY A 1188 -36.35 -18.43 -37.22
N GLU A 1189 -36.35 -17.17 -37.60
CA GLU A 1189 -35.11 -16.40 -37.83
C GLU A 1189 -34.58 -15.81 -36.53
N TRP A 1190 -33.26 -15.91 -36.35
CA TRP A 1190 -32.52 -15.33 -35.25
C TRP A 1190 -31.41 -14.44 -35.80
N GLU A 1191 -31.37 -13.20 -35.32
CA GLU A 1191 -30.35 -12.22 -35.64
C GLU A 1191 -29.10 -12.46 -34.78
N GLU A 1192 -27.93 -12.45 -35.41
CA GLU A 1192 -26.63 -12.43 -34.73
C GLU A 1192 -26.31 -10.99 -34.34
N VAL A 1193 -26.70 -10.61 -33.11
CA VAL A 1193 -26.58 -9.22 -32.62
C VAL A 1193 -25.17 -8.88 -32.14
N LEU A 1194 -24.37 -9.91 -31.82
CA LEU A 1194 -22.96 -9.82 -31.49
C LEU A 1194 -22.22 -11.05 -32.03
N ASN A 1195 -21.10 -10.83 -32.72
CA ASN A 1195 -20.09 -11.83 -32.98
C ASN A 1195 -18.72 -11.24 -32.65
N SER A 1196 -18.08 -11.72 -31.58
CA SER A 1196 -16.82 -11.16 -31.09
C SER A 1196 -15.60 -11.48 -31.98
N ASP A 1197 -15.80 -12.24 -33.08
CA ASP A 1197 -14.79 -12.57 -34.08
C ASP A 1197 -14.97 -11.80 -35.41
N GLU A 1198 -15.86 -10.81 -35.47
CA GLU A 1198 -15.93 -9.94 -36.64
C GLU A 1198 -14.61 -9.19 -36.87
N GLU A 1199 -14.28 -8.96 -38.15
CA GLU A 1199 -13.02 -8.32 -38.56
C GLU A 1199 -12.87 -6.91 -37.96
N GLN A 1200 -13.98 -6.18 -37.77
CA GLN A 1200 -13.96 -4.85 -37.15
C GLN A 1200 -13.42 -4.88 -35.70
N TYR A 1201 -13.61 -5.98 -34.98
CA TYR A 1201 -13.06 -6.16 -33.63
C TYR A 1201 -11.65 -6.77 -33.63
N GLY A 1202 -11.03 -6.95 -34.80
CA GLY A 1202 -9.76 -7.66 -34.98
C GLY A 1202 -9.89 -9.19 -34.94
N GLY A 1203 -11.08 -9.73 -35.21
CA GLY A 1203 -11.34 -11.16 -35.35
C GLY A 1203 -11.00 -11.73 -36.73
N SER A 1204 -11.26 -13.01 -36.93
CA SER A 1204 -10.97 -13.72 -38.18
C SER A 1204 -12.06 -13.61 -39.25
N GLY A 1205 -13.22 -13.04 -38.90
CA GLY A 1205 -14.38 -12.90 -39.78
C GLY A 1205 -15.21 -14.18 -39.94
N VAL A 1206 -14.94 -15.22 -39.14
CA VAL A 1206 -15.77 -16.43 -39.12
C VAL A 1206 -17.11 -16.09 -38.44
N GLY A 1207 -18.22 -16.54 -39.02
CA GLY A 1207 -19.55 -16.22 -38.50
C GLY A 1207 -20.67 -16.79 -39.35
N ASN A 1208 -21.90 -16.32 -39.10
CA ASN A 1208 -23.12 -16.88 -39.72
C ASN A 1208 -23.79 -15.96 -40.75
N GLY A 1209 -23.17 -14.82 -41.10
CA GLY A 1209 -23.72 -13.89 -42.08
C GLY A 1209 -24.90 -13.06 -41.56
N GLY A 1210 -24.94 -12.81 -40.24
CA GLY A 1210 -25.89 -11.89 -39.58
C GLY A 1210 -27.24 -12.48 -39.20
N THR A 1211 -27.67 -13.59 -39.78
CA THR A 1211 -28.95 -14.24 -39.43
C THR A 1211 -28.86 -15.75 -39.59
N ILE A 1212 -29.43 -16.49 -38.64
CA ILE A 1212 -29.59 -17.95 -38.70
C ILE A 1212 -31.07 -18.33 -38.71
N THR A 1213 -31.40 -19.52 -39.23
CA THR A 1213 -32.77 -20.04 -39.21
C THR A 1213 -32.84 -21.31 -38.38
N ALA A 1214 -33.59 -21.25 -37.28
CA ALA A 1214 -33.91 -22.39 -36.44
C ALA A 1214 -35.06 -23.21 -37.02
N VAL A 1215 -34.88 -24.52 -37.15
CA VAL A 1215 -35.93 -25.45 -37.60
C VAL A 1215 -36.69 -26.01 -36.40
N ASP A 1216 -38.01 -26.20 -36.57
CA ASP A 1216 -38.90 -26.82 -35.58
C ASP A 1216 -38.66 -28.34 -35.49
N LYS A 1217 -37.51 -28.70 -34.91
CA LYS A 1217 -37.08 -30.07 -34.64
C LYS A 1217 -36.32 -30.08 -33.32
N PRO A 1218 -36.69 -30.98 -32.39
CA PRO A 1218 -36.09 -30.99 -31.06
C PRO A 1218 -34.60 -31.33 -31.10
N HIS A 1219 -33.83 -30.64 -30.27
CA HIS A 1219 -32.44 -30.96 -29.97
C HIS A 1219 -32.17 -30.69 -28.49
N TYR A 1220 -31.55 -31.65 -27.80
CA TYR A 1220 -31.52 -31.70 -26.34
C TYR A 1220 -32.91 -31.47 -25.73
N ALA A 1221 -33.05 -30.61 -24.73
CA ALA A 1221 -34.30 -30.29 -24.06
C ALA A 1221 -35.07 -29.13 -24.72
N GLN A 1222 -34.68 -28.69 -25.92
CA GLN A 1222 -35.29 -27.55 -26.61
C GLN A 1222 -36.11 -27.99 -27.84
N PRO A 1223 -37.18 -27.26 -28.21
CA PRO A 1223 -38.07 -27.64 -29.30
C PRO A 1223 -37.48 -27.38 -30.70
N ALA A 1224 -36.51 -26.49 -30.84
CA ALA A 1224 -35.90 -26.11 -32.11
C ALA A 1224 -34.37 -26.20 -32.07
N HIS A 1225 -33.74 -26.17 -33.25
CA HIS A 1225 -32.30 -26.00 -33.37
C HIS A 1225 -31.90 -25.32 -34.68
N ALA A 1226 -30.70 -24.75 -34.70
CA ALA A 1226 -30.03 -24.27 -35.91
C ALA A 1226 -28.69 -24.99 -36.10
N ILE A 1227 -28.21 -25.03 -37.34
CA ILE A 1227 -26.83 -25.39 -37.64
C ILE A 1227 -26.06 -24.08 -37.82
N VAL A 1228 -25.04 -23.88 -37.00
CA VAL A 1228 -24.26 -22.64 -36.94
C VAL A 1228 -22.76 -22.93 -37.07
N THR A 1229 -22.02 -21.92 -37.50
CA THR A 1229 -20.56 -21.89 -37.39
C THR A 1229 -20.20 -21.08 -36.15
N VAL A 1230 -19.43 -21.69 -35.25
CA VAL A 1230 -18.96 -21.03 -34.01
C VAL A 1230 -17.51 -20.62 -34.21
N PRO A 1231 -17.18 -19.31 -34.16
CA PRO A 1231 -15.82 -18.84 -34.41
C PRO A 1231 -14.85 -19.28 -33.29
N PRO A 1232 -13.52 -19.30 -33.55
CA PRO A 1232 -12.52 -19.65 -32.54
C PRO A 1232 -12.36 -18.55 -31.50
N LEU A 1233 -12.25 -18.89 -30.21
CA LEU A 1233 -12.09 -17.91 -29.12
C LEU A 1233 -13.07 -16.74 -29.26
N ALA A 1234 -14.37 -17.04 -29.33
CA ALA A 1234 -15.39 -16.05 -29.63
C ALA A 1234 -16.73 -16.35 -28.96
N ALA A 1235 -17.53 -15.30 -28.79
CA ALA A 1235 -18.91 -15.36 -28.35
C ALA A 1235 -19.86 -14.89 -29.46
N LEU A 1236 -20.98 -15.59 -29.59
CA LEU A 1236 -22.12 -15.23 -30.42
C LEU A 1236 -23.32 -14.93 -29.53
N TRP A 1237 -23.99 -13.80 -29.75
CA TRP A 1237 -25.28 -13.49 -29.14
C TRP A 1237 -26.37 -13.47 -30.22
N LEU A 1238 -27.47 -14.17 -29.94
CA LEU A 1238 -28.55 -14.39 -30.87
C LEU A 1238 -29.88 -13.94 -30.26
N ARG A 1239 -30.64 -13.16 -31.02
CA ARG A 1239 -31.97 -12.67 -30.66
C ARG A 1239 -32.99 -13.14 -31.71
N PRO A 1240 -34.22 -13.54 -31.35
CA PRO A 1240 -35.26 -13.80 -32.34
C PRO A 1240 -35.56 -12.54 -33.16
N VAL A 1241 -35.70 -12.67 -34.48
CA VAL A 1241 -36.21 -11.57 -35.31
C VAL A 1241 -37.68 -11.39 -34.96
N GLN A 1242 -38.02 -10.24 -34.35
CA GLN A 1242 -39.42 -9.92 -34.05
C GLN A 1242 -40.21 -9.87 -35.35
N SER A 1243 -41.32 -10.60 -35.39
CA SER A 1243 -42.24 -10.67 -36.53
C SER A 1243 -43.15 -9.47 -36.62
#